data_AF-A0AAN6UUY8-F1
#
_entry.id   AF-A0AAN6UUY8-F1
#
_cell.length_a   1.000
_cell.length_b   1.000
_cell.length_c   1.000
_cell.angle_alpha   90.00
_cell.angle_beta   90.00
_cell.angle_gamma   90.00
#
_symmetry.space_group_name_H-M   'P 1'
#
loop_
_entity.id
_entity.type
_entity.pdbx_description
1 polymer ?
#
loop_
_entity_poly.entity_id
_entity_poly.type
_entity_poly.pdbx_seq_one_letter_code
_entity_poly.pdbx_strand_id
1 'polypeptide(L)'
;MASRSDQVCGACKKQKRRCDKVLPECSLCRRTGRVCEYVTAADPQPTARDWGSMQARLTELENRLTGSPAPSQTLTSSSAVCAPLDSTRSPGPGSVTSSFPSVDATPASSIVEDPGPYSGVQFPASMFLDVDCYIWSHARLPAPRGAIPAPVLALLSQGNVVLDVSRDYFATIHTWLPMVSKKRMDMGLSLQNAGPDLAMLFLGMKLATAPATDVSDCTLYATAKNFLARLESNGAVSLLCLQAMILVALYEYSHAIYPAAWMTIGACARYADVLGLAPGDYPILGQPTTWTDAEERRRVWWSIFILDKLVSMGSRRRCLVPDPEPEGRLPVDDEAWDCGEVSKALGHSTSTPYQMEQSGFARLCQASIYLGRAISYARGNPGMSTSHAAEIMSLTHELTSFGATVDNESSACGFEHRFTLLGPRCIARSALFVALDRLTCPEKMGAEPGYVTQQGAKTQHELELQRQSMQVIETASAQLHTLGMDVLAMLRSEGGVAQNRAHSLGLVSPFIMESLYAAAATFHWLLGEGGKEGYGKAADDLDMVLDMLSSRWRLCGVYRELLMVYNVSARLSRTNAAPRPHSYGSAAAFPQRSAAVGPGNPAPLRLHSFDNSHGSGSQSAKPHSPNMSIRRSTIIPHKPTLTEKNLPDQTGKVFLITGASGGLGKEIASILYQKNAKIYMAARSRSKTSEVIKEIEATHPTSTGHMIFLPLVLDNLTTIKASADEFLAQERRLDVLYNNAGVMVPPQGSKTVQGYELQIGVNNLAPSLFTHFLHPVLAATAQIAPKNSVRVIWVSSSAADNAPVPAIDFTNMDYHNEEGIWSKYSRSKAGNVLQAVEYARRTAGQGIISMLPNDAARPTVSPFGKIEPARKDLLDPVLGKQYWEWTEEQIKQYK
;
A
#
# COMPACT_ATOMS: atom_id res chain seq x y z
N MET A 1 18.09 -65.48 -29.01
CA MET A 1 18.03 -64.10 -28.48
C MET A 1 17.82 -64.20 -26.97
N ALA A 2 18.66 -63.53 -26.16
CA ALA A 2 18.50 -63.56 -24.70
C ALA A 2 17.25 -62.78 -24.26
N SER A 3 16.45 -63.32 -23.34
CA SER A 3 15.26 -62.64 -22.80
C SER A 3 15.66 -61.39 -22.01
N ARG A 4 14.88 -60.32 -22.17
CA ARG A 4 15.11 -59.04 -21.49
C ARG A 4 13.92 -58.68 -20.63
N SER A 5 14.18 -58.05 -19.48
CA SER A 5 13.16 -57.43 -18.63
C SER A 5 12.72 -56.09 -19.22
N ASP A 6 11.45 -55.71 -19.04
CA ASP A 6 10.96 -54.37 -19.38
C ASP A 6 11.53 -53.31 -18.44
N GLN A 7 11.93 -53.71 -17.23
CA GLN A 7 12.41 -52.82 -16.18
C GLN A 7 13.93 -52.91 -16.00
N VAL A 8 14.52 -51.82 -15.53
CA VAL A 8 15.92 -51.78 -15.12
C VAL A 8 16.06 -52.52 -13.78
N CYS A 9 17.10 -53.34 -13.60
CA CYS A 9 17.30 -54.04 -12.33
C CYS A 9 17.52 -53.05 -11.17
N GLY A 10 17.13 -53.45 -9.96
CA GLY A 10 17.21 -52.63 -8.75
C GLY A 10 18.62 -52.10 -8.47
N ALA A 11 19.65 -52.92 -8.70
CA ALA A 11 21.05 -52.54 -8.50
C ALA A 11 21.51 -51.42 -9.44
N CYS A 12 21.21 -51.52 -10.74
CA CYS A 12 21.55 -50.47 -11.71
C CYS A 12 20.72 -49.20 -11.50
N LYS A 13 19.43 -49.36 -11.14
CA LYS A 13 18.52 -48.24 -10.82
C LYS A 13 19.03 -47.44 -9.63
N LYS A 14 19.44 -48.10 -8.54
CA LYS A 14 19.97 -47.46 -7.32
C LYS A 14 21.27 -46.69 -7.56
N GLN A 15 22.12 -47.16 -8.47
CA GLN A 15 23.40 -46.51 -8.79
C GLN A 15 23.36 -45.57 -10.00
N LYS A 16 22.20 -45.37 -10.63
CA LYS A 16 22.04 -44.56 -11.86
C LYS A 16 23.00 -44.97 -12.99
N ARG A 17 23.24 -46.28 -13.17
CA ARG A 17 24.13 -46.83 -14.21
C ARG A 17 23.31 -47.51 -15.32
N ARG A 18 23.85 -47.54 -16.54
CA ARG A 18 23.18 -48.12 -17.71
C ARG A 18 23.04 -49.65 -17.57
N CYS A 19 21.82 -50.16 -17.69
CA CYS A 19 21.47 -51.57 -17.59
C CYS A 19 21.01 -52.08 -18.97
N ASP A 20 21.50 -53.24 -19.39
CA ASP A 20 21.11 -53.88 -20.65
C ASP A 20 19.87 -54.78 -20.52
N LYS A 21 19.32 -54.88 -19.30
CA LYS A 21 18.07 -55.57 -18.94
C LYS A 21 18.04 -57.07 -19.28
N VAL A 22 19.18 -57.71 -19.53
CA VAL A 22 19.26 -59.14 -19.81
C VAL A 22 18.88 -59.94 -18.55
N LEU A 23 18.07 -60.99 -18.73
CA LEU A 23 17.70 -61.94 -17.68
C LEU A 23 18.63 -63.16 -17.68
N PRO A 24 18.88 -63.79 -16.52
CA PRO A 24 18.43 -63.39 -15.18
C PRO A 24 19.24 -62.22 -14.59
N GLU A 25 20.45 -61.95 -15.12
CA GLU A 25 21.33 -60.88 -14.65
C GLU A 25 21.85 -60.02 -15.79
N CYS A 26 21.81 -58.71 -15.60
CA CYS A 26 22.34 -57.73 -16.55
C CYS A 26 23.87 -57.82 -16.64
N SER A 27 24.44 -57.50 -17.81
CA SER A 27 25.88 -57.66 -18.06
C SER A 27 26.74 -56.84 -17.11
N LEU A 28 26.25 -55.68 -16.67
CA LEU A 28 26.95 -54.80 -15.75
C LEU A 28 27.03 -55.39 -14.34
N CYS A 29 25.91 -55.92 -13.82
CA CYS A 29 25.87 -56.58 -12.51
C CYS A 29 26.73 -57.83 -12.51
N ARG A 30 26.66 -58.64 -13.57
CA ARG A 30 27.50 -59.85 -13.72
C ARG A 30 28.99 -59.52 -13.70
N ARG A 31 29.43 -58.50 -14.44
CA ARG A 31 30.84 -58.10 -14.50
C ARG A 31 31.34 -57.52 -13.17
N THR A 32 30.46 -56.83 -12.44
CA THR A 32 30.82 -56.18 -11.17
C THR A 32 30.62 -57.07 -9.95
N GLY A 33 30.18 -58.33 -10.15
CA GLY A 33 29.95 -59.30 -9.07
C GLY A 33 28.81 -58.91 -8.13
N ARG A 34 27.80 -58.19 -8.63
CA ARG A 34 26.71 -57.64 -7.81
C ARG A 34 25.40 -58.38 -8.07
N VAL A 35 24.62 -58.56 -7.02
CA VAL A 35 23.29 -59.20 -7.09
C VAL A 35 22.37 -58.38 -8.01
N CYS A 36 21.87 -59.00 -9.08
CA CYS A 36 21.01 -58.36 -10.07
C CYS A 36 19.56 -58.80 -9.84
N GLU A 37 18.75 -57.92 -9.25
CA GLU A 37 17.36 -58.23 -8.93
C GLU A 37 16.40 -57.40 -9.78
N TYR A 38 15.46 -58.06 -10.46
CA TYR A 38 14.36 -57.41 -11.16
C TYR A 38 13.09 -57.59 -10.33
N VAL A 39 12.57 -56.49 -9.80
CA VAL A 39 11.37 -56.52 -8.94
C VAL A 39 10.15 -56.81 -9.81
N THR A 40 9.50 -57.95 -9.58
CA THR A 40 8.20 -58.28 -10.17
C THR A 40 7.10 -57.56 -9.39
N ALA A 41 6.18 -56.90 -10.08
CA ALA A 41 5.19 -56.01 -9.48
C ALA A 41 4.14 -56.72 -8.59
N ALA A 42 3.68 -55.94 -7.59
CA ALA A 42 2.47 -56.04 -6.75
C ALA A 42 2.61 -56.74 -5.38
N ASP A 43 2.67 -55.94 -4.30
CA ASP A 43 2.17 -56.34 -2.97
C ASP A 43 0.63 -56.30 -2.97
N PRO A 44 -0.06 -57.27 -2.35
CA PRO A 44 -1.52 -57.32 -2.33
C PRO A 44 -2.13 -56.27 -1.39
N GLN A 45 -3.38 -55.87 -1.67
CA GLN A 45 -4.11 -54.91 -0.83
C GLN A 45 -4.38 -55.45 0.59
N PRO A 46 -4.42 -54.56 1.61
CA PRO A 46 -4.64 -54.95 3.00
C PRO A 46 -6.00 -55.62 3.19
N THR A 47 -6.03 -56.72 3.95
CA THR A 47 -7.23 -57.48 4.24
C THR A 47 -8.09 -56.79 5.31
N ALA A 48 -9.37 -57.16 5.42
CA ALA A 48 -10.27 -56.66 6.46
C ALA A 48 -9.73 -56.89 7.90
N ARG A 49 -8.86 -57.89 8.08
CA ARG A 49 -8.18 -58.16 9.35
C ARG A 49 -7.10 -57.12 9.66
N ASP A 50 -6.41 -56.62 8.64
CA ASP A 50 -5.43 -55.56 8.75
C ASP A 50 -6.12 -54.23 9.11
N TRP A 51 -7.29 -53.99 8.52
CA TRP A 51 -8.16 -52.86 8.88
C TRP A 51 -8.63 -52.94 10.34
N GLY A 52 -9.10 -54.10 10.80
CA GLY A 52 -9.50 -54.29 12.19
C GLY A 52 -8.36 -54.08 13.20
N SER A 53 -7.14 -54.53 12.85
CA SER A 53 -5.94 -54.32 13.66
C SER A 53 -5.53 -52.84 13.75
N MET A 54 -5.66 -52.10 12.63
CA MET A 54 -5.39 -50.66 12.60
C MET A 54 -6.43 -49.88 13.40
N GLN A 55 -7.71 -50.25 13.32
CA GLN A 55 -8.80 -49.59 14.04
C GLN A 55 -8.67 -49.80 15.55
N ALA A 56 -8.29 -51.01 15.99
CA ALA A 56 -7.99 -51.28 17.40
C ALA A 56 -6.78 -50.48 17.92
N ARG A 57 -5.74 -50.31 17.10
CA ARG A 57 -4.58 -49.45 17.44
C ARG A 57 -4.94 -47.98 17.50
N LEU A 58 -5.86 -47.52 16.64
CA LEU A 58 -6.36 -46.14 16.66
C LEU A 58 -7.10 -45.86 17.96
N THR A 59 -7.99 -46.77 18.38
CA THR A 59 -8.75 -46.64 19.63
C THR A 59 -7.85 -46.73 20.88
N GLU A 60 -6.83 -47.60 20.88
CA GLU A 60 -5.80 -47.66 21.94
C GLU A 60 -5.02 -46.34 22.04
N LEU A 61 -4.67 -45.72 20.91
CA LEU A 61 -3.96 -44.44 20.88
C LEU A 61 -4.84 -43.26 21.31
N GLU A 62 -6.11 -43.26 20.92
CA GLU A 62 -7.11 -42.27 21.35
C GLU A 62 -7.33 -42.31 22.87
N ASN A 63 -7.40 -43.51 23.45
CA ASN A 63 -7.50 -43.73 24.89
C ASN A 63 -6.23 -43.33 25.65
N ARG A 64 -5.05 -43.39 25.03
CA ARG A 64 -3.78 -42.96 25.64
C ARG A 64 -3.57 -41.45 25.56
N LEU A 65 -4.11 -40.79 24.53
CA LEU A 65 -4.03 -39.35 24.35
C LEU A 65 -4.99 -38.59 25.28
N THR A 66 -6.09 -39.22 25.67
CA THR A 66 -7.09 -38.66 26.59
C THR A 66 -6.87 -39.19 28.01
N GLY A 67 -5.83 -38.72 28.69
CA GLY A 67 -5.53 -39.19 30.05
C GLY A 67 -6.63 -38.86 31.07
N SER A 68 -7.51 -39.82 31.40
CA SER A 68 -7.99 -40.21 32.76
C SER A 68 -9.12 -41.28 32.70
N PRO A 69 -9.39 -42.03 33.78
CA PRO A 69 -10.08 -43.33 33.73
C PRO A 69 -11.60 -43.23 33.51
N ALA A 70 -12.15 -44.35 33.04
CA ALA A 70 -13.56 -44.61 32.75
C ALA A 70 -14.54 -44.29 33.90
N PRO A 71 -15.85 -44.12 33.61
CA PRO A 71 -16.81 -43.45 34.48
C PRO A 71 -17.45 -44.39 35.50
N SER A 72 -17.81 -43.87 36.68
CA SER A 72 -18.76 -44.52 37.59
C SER A 72 -20.02 -43.68 37.75
N GLN A 73 -21.16 -44.34 37.57
CA GLN A 73 -22.50 -43.79 37.75
C GLN A 73 -22.85 -43.62 39.24
N THR A 74 -23.91 -42.84 39.46
CA THR A 74 -24.82 -42.76 40.64
C THR A 74 -24.43 -41.94 41.89
N LEU A 75 -25.17 -40.82 42.00
CA LEU A 75 -25.98 -40.34 43.14
C LEU A 75 -25.36 -40.03 44.54
N THR A 76 -25.71 -38.82 44.98
CA THR A 76 -26.06 -38.34 46.33
C THR A 76 -25.00 -37.88 47.35
N SER A 77 -25.19 -36.61 47.75
CA SER A 77 -25.15 -36.04 49.12
C SER A 77 -23.84 -35.89 49.91
N SER A 78 -23.58 -34.62 50.26
CA SER A 78 -23.20 -34.10 51.60
C SER A 78 -21.75 -34.13 52.09
N SER A 79 -21.35 -32.95 52.60
CA SER A 79 -20.49 -32.71 53.78
C SER A 79 -18.96 -32.87 53.69
N ALA A 80 -18.29 -31.70 53.63
CA ALA A 80 -17.33 -31.15 54.59
C ALA A 80 -16.26 -32.02 55.32
N VAL A 81 -15.13 -31.34 55.56
CA VAL A 81 -14.23 -31.36 56.75
C VAL A 81 -12.81 -31.99 56.60
N CYS A 82 -11.83 -31.09 56.79
CA CYS A 82 -10.47 -31.18 57.38
C CYS A 82 -9.30 -31.99 56.78
N ALA A 83 -8.19 -31.24 56.72
CA ALA A 83 -6.76 -31.58 56.77
C ALA A 83 -6.39 -32.51 57.98
N PRO A 84 -5.13 -32.99 58.21
CA PRO A 84 -3.87 -32.20 58.20
C PRO A 84 -2.52 -32.89 57.82
N LEU A 85 -1.50 -32.01 57.62
CA LEU A 85 -0.04 -32.03 57.97
C LEU A 85 0.80 -33.32 57.77
N ASP A 86 2.09 -33.34 57.39
CA ASP A 86 3.30 -32.60 57.83
C ASP A 86 4.44 -32.89 56.78
N SER A 87 5.25 -31.96 56.27
CA SER A 87 6.40 -31.19 56.83
C SER A 87 7.81 -31.82 56.65
N THR A 88 8.76 -30.95 56.26
CA THR A 88 10.25 -31.01 56.33
C THR A 88 10.97 -31.70 55.15
N ARG A 89 12.12 -31.26 54.59
CA ARG A 89 13.16 -30.25 54.90
C ARG A 89 14.09 -30.09 53.66
N SER A 90 14.75 -28.94 53.46
CA SER A 90 15.84 -28.67 52.48
C SER A 90 17.21 -28.56 53.20
N PRO A 91 18.34 -28.10 52.59
CA PRO A 91 19.14 -28.58 51.44
C PRO A 91 20.67 -28.70 51.76
N GLY A 92 21.53 -29.16 50.82
CA GLY A 92 23.01 -29.05 50.92
C GLY A 92 23.81 -29.63 49.71
N PRO A 93 25.09 -29.24 49.49
CA PRO A 93 25.60 -28.89 48.14
C PRO A 93 26.87 -29.63 47.63
N GLY A 94 27.11 -29.56 46.31
CA GLY A 94 28.43 -29.40 45.66
C GLY A 94 29.25 -30.66 45.22
N SER A 95 29.61 -30.73 43.93
CA SER A 95 31.02 -30.88 43.43
C SER A 95 31.11 -31.58 42.07
N VAL A 96 32.06 -31.07 41.26
CA VAL A 96 32.46 -31.43 39.90
C VAL A 96 33.50 -32.55 39.93
N THR A 97 33.43 -33.53 39.02
CA THR A 97 34.62 -34.23 38.46
C THR A 97 34.30 -34.97 37.16
N SER A 98 35.15 -34.75 36.16
CA SER A 98 35.23 -35.40 34.85
C SER A 98 35.95 -36.75 34.90
N SER A 99 35.47 -37.77 34.18
CA SER A 99 36.25 -38.95 33.72
C SER A 99 35.47 -39.71 32.63
N PHE A 100 36.05 -39.89 31.44
CA PHE A 100 35.62 -40.85 30.40
C PHE A 100 36.21 -42.25 30.70
N PRO A 101 35.58 -43.39 30.28
CA PRO A 101 35.99 -44.01 29.01
C PRO A 101 34.91 -44.79 28.21
N SER A 102 35.09 -44.76 26.88
CA SER A 102 34.90 -45.79 25.82
C SER A 102 33.67 -46.73 25.70
N VAL A 103 32.98 -46.55 24.56
CA VAL A 103 32.57 -47.50 23.48
C VAL A 103 31.80 -48.80 23.84
N ASP A 104 30.52 -48.90 23.43
CA ASP A 104 30.03 -49.93 22.50
C ASP A 104 28.57 -49.73 22.01
N ALA A 105 28.37 -49.97 20.71
CA ALA A 105 27.17 -50.40 19.96
C ALA A 105 25.84 -49.59 19.97
N THR A 106 25.57 -48.95 18.83
CA THR A 106 24.26 -48.55 18.22
C THR A 106 23.26 -49.71 18.00
N PRO A 107 22.00 -49.48 17.52
CA PRO A 107 21.19 -48.24 17.45
C PRO A 107 19.71 -48.44 17.85
N ALA A 108 19.06 -47.39 18.39
CA ALA A 108 17.75 -46.89 17.96
C ALA A 108 17.12 -46.02 19.06
N SER A 109 16.44 -44.98 18.60
CA SER A 109 15.53 -44.07 19.31
C SER A 109 16.15 -42.92 20.13
N SER A 110 15.61 -41.73 19.82
CA SER A 110 15.67 -40.45 20.55
C SER A 110 17.01 -39.70 20.55
N ILE A 111 17.19 -38.83 19.54
CA ILE A 111 17.88 -37.56 19.77
C ILE A 111 16.78 -36.52 20.00
N VAL A 112 16.52 -36.26 21.28
CA VAL A 112 16.13 -34.93 21.74
C VAL A 112 17.31 -34.03 21.39
N GLU A 113 17.12 -33.10 20.46
CA GLU A 113 18.11 -32.06 20.20
C GLU A 113 18.23 -31.20 21.45
N ASP A 114 19.41 -31.25 22.06
CA ASP A 114 19.89 -30.32 23.07
C ASP A 114 19.91 -28.90 22.44
N PRO A 115 19.17 -27.91 22.98
CA PRO A 115 19.18 -26.58 22.40
C PRO A 115 20.51 -25.91 22.74
N GLY A 116 21.45 -25.96 21.78
CA GLY A 116 22.62 -25.10 21.77
C GLY A 116 22.24 -23.61 21.81
N PRO A 117 23.22 -22.70 21.99
CA PRO A 117 23.01 -21.28 22.29
C PRO A 117 22.34 -20.43 21.17
N TYR A 118 21.73 -21.08 20.18
CA TYR A 118 20.93 -20.48 19.09
C TYR A 118 19.44 -20.82 19.20
N SER A 119 18.90 -21.02 20.41
CA SER A 119 17.50 -21.37 20.68
C SER A 119 16.50 -20.23 20.45
N GLY A 120 16.71 -19.40 19.42
CA GLY A 120 15.87 -18.24 19.11
C GLY A 120 15.49 -18.07 17.63
N VAL A 121 16.08 -18.82 16.70
CA VAL A 121 15.72 -18.73 15.27
C VAL A 121 14.94 -19.97 14.88
N GLN A 122 13.64 -19.78 14.71
CA GLN A 122 12.65 -20.85 14.56
C GLN A 122 12.51 -21.33 13.11
N PHE A 123 12.97 -20.55 12.13
CA PHE A 123 12.85 -20.85 10.71
C PHE A 123 14.14 -21.48 10.16
N PRO A 124 14.07 -22.56 9.35
CA PRO A 124 15.25 -23.22 8.79
C PRO A 124 15.96 -22.30 7.80
N ALA A 125 17.06 -21.66 8.23
CA ALA A 125 17.82 -20.73 7.42
C ALA A 125 18.31 -21.34 6.09
N SER A 126 18.54 -22.66 6.06
CA SER A 126 18.87 -23.40 4.84
C SER A 126 17.85 -23.16 3.72
N MET A 127 16.58 -22.93 4.01
CA MET A 127 15.58 -22.64 2.97
C MET A 127 15.90 -21.38 2.15
N PHE A 128 16.58 -20.39 2.73
CA PHE A 128 17.02 -19.18 2.02
C PHE A 128 18.49 -19.22 1.61
N LEU A 129 19.34 -19.87 2.40
CA LEU A 129 20.78 -19.89 2.18
C LEU A 129 21.24 -21.01 1.22
N ASP A 130 20.56 -22.16 1.22
CA ASP A 130 20.84 -23.33 0.40
C ASP A 130 19.62 -24.28 0.33
N VAL A 131 18.74 -24.05 -0.65
CA VAL A 131 17.48 -24.79 -0.82
C VAL A 131 17.71 -26.29 -1.06
N ASP A 132 18.81 -26.66 -1.71
CA ASP A 132 19.17 -28.06 -1.96
C ASP A 132 19.50 -28.75 -0.64
N CYS A 133 20.26 -28.09 0.25
CA CYS A 133 20.53 -28.58 1.60
C CYS A 133 19.24 -28.76 2.40
N TYR A 134 18.30 -27.80 2.33
CA TYR A 134 16.99 -27.94 2.97
C TYR A 134 16.23 -29.18 2.46
N ILE A 135 16.17 -29.37 1.14
CA ILE A 135 15.49 -30.52 0.52
C ILE A 135 16.15 -31.85 0.91
N TRP A 136 17.49 -31.94 0.82
CA TRP A 136 18.24 -33.16 1.15
C TRP A 136 18.16 -33.53 2.63
N SER A 137 18.03 -32.53 3.51
CA SER A 137 17.84 -32.76 4.94
C SER A 137 16.46 -33.29 5.31
N HIS A 138 15.51 -33.31 4.36
CA HIS A 138 14.10 -33.62 4.61
C HIS A 138 13.48 -32.79 5.76
N ALA A 139 14.00 -31.59 5.98
CA ALA A 139 13.47 -30.65 6.97
C ALA A 139 12.02 -30.28 6.63
N ARG A 140 11.22 -30.06 7.67
CA ARG A 140 9.84 -29.59 7.54
C ARG A 140 9.72 -28.19 8.13
N LEU A 141 8.83 -27.40 7.57
CA LEU A 141 8.44 -26.13 8.19
C LEU A 141 7.87 -26.40 9.58
N PRO A 142 8.40 -25.75 10.63
CA PRO A 142 7.86 -25.89 11.97
C PRO A 142 6.49 -25.20 12.04
N ALA A 143 5.57 -25.81 12.79
CA ALA A 143 4.29 -25.17 13.08
C ALA A 143 4.52 -23.82 13.78
N PRO A 144 3.72 -22.78 13.46
CA PRO A 144 3.80 -21.51 14.16
C PRO A 144 3.67 -21.70 15.68
N ARG A 145 4.63 -21.19 16.46
CA ARG A 145 4.57 -21.17 17.93
C ARG A 145 4.62 -19.73 18.44
N GLY A 146 4.07 -19.52 19.63
CA GLY A 146 4.03 -18.21 20.28
C GLY A 146 2.73 -18.02 21.04
N ALA A 147 2.78 -17.22 22.11
CA ALA A 147 1.59 -16.86 22.86
C ALA A 147 0.69 -15.93 22.05
N ILE A 148 -0.61 -16.23 22.02
CA ILE A 148 -1.62 -15.32 21.45
C ILE A 148 -1.67 -14.07 22.35
N PRO A 149 -1.48 -12.84 21.83
CA PRO A 149 -1.49 -11.64 22.64
C PRO A 149 -2.81 -11.46 23.40
N ALA A 150 -2.75 -10.97 24.64
CA ALA A 150 -3.95 -10.74 25.46
C ALA A 150 -5.03 -9.88 24.78
N PRO A 151 -4.70 -8.81 24.01
CA PRO A 151 -5.72 -8.06 23.26
C PRO A 151 -6.42 -8.90 22.17
N VAL A 152 -5.71 -9.83 21.55
CA VAL A 152 -6.28 -10.74 20.53
C VAL A 152 -7.20 -11.76 21.21
N LEU A 153 -6.75 -12.34 22.32
CA LEU A 153 -7.59 -13.23 23.12
C LEU A 153 -8.85 -12.51 23.57
N ALA A 154 -8.74 -11.28 24.10
CA ALA A 154 -9.89 -10.49 24.52
C ALA A 154 -10.90 -10.26 23.38
N LEU A 155 -10.46 -10.13 22.13
CA LEU A 155 -11.35 -9.97 20.97
C LEU A 155 -12.00 -11.28 20.50
N LEU A 156 -11.34 -12.43 20.71
CA LEU A 156 -11.78 -13.73 20.20
C LEU A 156 -12.46 -14.60 21.27
N SER A 157 -12.15 -14.42 22.54
CA SER A 157 -12.66 -15.21 23.67
C SER A 157 -13.97 -14.67 24.26
N GLN A 158 -14.52 -13.60 23.71
CA GLN A 158 -15.81 -13.05 24.14
C GLN A 158 -16.95 -13.87 23.53
N GLY A 159 -17.73 -14.55 24.37
CA GLY A 159 -18.95 -15.27 23.95
C GLY A 159 -18.73 -16.23 22.77
N ASN A 160 -19.60 -16.15 21.76
CA ASN A 160 -19.56 -16.99 20.56
C ASN A 160 -18.87 -16.32 19.35
N VAL A 161 -18.04 -15.29 19.59
CA VAL A 161 -17.49 -14.42 18.52
C VAL A 161 -16.83 -15.21 17.40
N VAL A 162 -16.09 -16.27 17.69
CA VAL A 162 -15.41 -17.05 16.63
C VAL A 162 -16.41 -17.79 15.72
N LEU A 163 -17.50 -18.32 16.29
CA LEU A 163 -18.56 -18.95 15.49
C LEU A 163 -19.31 -17.89 14.68
N ASP A 164 -19.60 -16.73 15.28
CA ASP A 164 -20.28 -15.63 14.60
C ASP A 164 -19.42 -15.07 13.45
N VAL A 165 -18.14 -14.81 13.68
CA VAL A 165 -17.18 -14.35 12.67
C VAL A 165 -17.04 -15.36 11.54
N SER A 166 -16.95 -16.65 11.86
CA SER A 166 -16.88 -17.71 10.85
C SER A 166 -18.15 -17.71 9.99
N ARG A 167 -19.33 -17.73 10.62
CA ARG A 167 -20.62 -17.66 9.92
C ARG A 167 -20.70 -16.44 9.01
N ASP A 168 -20.38 -15.26 9.54
CA ASP A 168 -20.52 -14.00 8.81
C ASP A 168 -19.51 -13.94 7.64
N TYR A 169 -18.29 -14.45 7.82
CA TYR A 169 -17.29 -14.56 6.75
C TYR A 169 -17.76 -15.49 5.62
N PHE A 170 -18.22 -16.70 5.96
CA PHE A 170 -18.67 -17.68 4.96
C PHE A 170 -19.95 -17.25 4.25
N ALA A 171 -20.82 -16.48 4.91
CA ALA A 171 -22.02 -15.93 4.32
C ALA A 171 -21.79 -14.68 3.45
N THR A 172 -20.61 -14.03 3.54
CA THR A 172 -20.33 -12.77 2.83
C THR A 172 -19.06 -12.83 1.99
N ILE A 173 -17.89 -12.60 2.60
CA ILE A 173 -16.59 -12.47 1.89
C ILE A 173 -16.24 -13.73 1.11
N HIS A 174 -16.48 -14.91 1.69
CA HIS A 174 -16.18 -16.18 1.04
C HIS A 174 -16.95 -16.37 -0.27
N THR A 175 -18.15 -15.80 -0.41
CA THR A 175 -18.99 -16.00 -1.62
C THR A 175 -18.34 -15.45 -2.90
N TRP A 176 -17.49 -14.44 -2.79
CA TRP A 176 -16.81 -13.80 -3.92
C TRP A 176 -15.27 -13.82 -3.81
N LEU A 177 -14.71 -14.20 -2.66
CA LEU A 177 -13.29 -14.50 -2.44
C LEU A 177 -13.11 -15.81 -1.64
N PRO A 178 -13.52 -16.97 -2.20
CA PRO A 178 -13.50 -18.27 -1.52
C PRO A 178 -12.09 -18.85 -1.41
N MET A 179 -11.26 -18.36 -0.48
CA MET A 179 -9.89 -18.83 -0.28
C MET A 179 -9.67 -19.71 0.95
N VAL A 180 -10.69 -19.87 1.80
CA VAL A 180 -10.64 -20.68 3.02
C VAL A 180 -11.58 -21.86 2.86
N SER A 181 -11.14 -23.07 3.19
CA SER A 181 -11.99 -24.25 3.06
C SER A 181 -13.03 -24.34 4.18
N LYS A 182 -14.31 -24.18 3.82
CA LYS A 182 -15.44 -24.40 4.72
C LYS A 182 -15.43 -25.82 5.30
N LYS A 183 -15.22 -26.81 4.44
CA LYS A 183 -15.18 -28.22 4.85
C LYS A 183 -14.07 -28.52 5.87
N ARG A 184 -12.85 -27.98 5.67
CA ARG A 184 -11.74 -28.16 6.61
C ARG A 184 -11.98 -27.39 7.92
N MET A 185 -12.61 -26.22 7.86
CA MET A 185 -13.02 -25.44 9.03
C MET A 185 -14.06 -26.21 9.87
N ASP A 186 -15.07 -26.80 9.24
CA ASP A 186 -16.14 -27.57 9.91
C ASP A 186 -15.61 -28.87 10.55
N MET A 187 -14.57 -29.49 9.96
CA MET A 187 -14.02 -30.76 10.41
C MET A 187 -13.06 -30.67 11.61
N GLY A 188 -12.76 -29.47 12.15
CA GLY A 188 -12.01 -29.42 13.40
C GLY A 188 -11.52 -28.04 13.82
N LEU A 189 -12.30 -27.34 14.65
CA LEU A 189 -11.86 -26.14 15.35
C LEU A 189 -12.45 -26.04 16.77
N SER A 190 -11.62 -26.39 17.76
CA SER A 190 -11.75 -25.86 19.12
C SER A 190 -10.56 -24.91 19.35
N LEU A 191 -10.84 -23.65 19.68
CA LEU A 191 -9.82 -22.63 20.00
C LEU A 191 -8.88 -23.07 21.12
N GLN A 192 -9.33 -23.97 22.00
CA GLN A 192 -8.53 -24.48 23.11
C GLN A 192 -7.31 -25.29 22.63
N ASN A 193 -7.32 -25.77 21.38
CA ASN A 193 -6.21 -26.51 20.75
C ASN A 193 -5.64 -25.78 19.50
N ALA A 194 -6.04 -24.52 19.26
CA ALA A 194 -5.70 -23.76 18.05
C ALA A 194 -4.34 -23.04 18.16
N GLY A 195 -3.54 -23.09 17.10
CA GLY A 195 -2.28 -22.34 16.99
C GLY A 195 -2.49 -20.83 16.82
N PRO A 196 -1.41 -20.02 16.98
CA PRO A 196 -1.49 -18.57 16.87
C PRO A 196 -1.81 -18.08 15.43
N ASP A 197 -1.53 -18.89 14.42
CA ASP A 197 -1.88 -18.64 13.01
C ASP A 197 -3.39 -18.75 12.74
N LEU A 198 -4.05 -19.73 13.36
CA LEU A 198 -5.50 -19.88 13.31
C LEU A 198 -6.22 -18.75 14.05
N ALA A 199 -5.71 -18.33 15.21
CA ALA A 199 -6.20 -17.14 15.90
C ALA A 199 -6.06 -15.88 15.02
N MET A 200 -4.96 -15.77 14.27
CA MET A 200 -4.76 -14.68 13.33
C MET A 200 -5.73 -14.75 12.15
N LEU A 201 -6.05 -15.94 11.63
CA LEU A 201 -7.06 -16.11 10.60
C LEU A 201 -8.44 -15.63 11.06
N PHE A 202 -8.89 -16.02 12.26
CA PHE A 202 -10.15 -15.52 12.80
C PHE A 202 -10.16 -14.02 13.04
N LEU A 203 -9.03 -13.46 13.49
CA LEU A 203 -8.89 -12.01 13.61
C LEU A 203 -8.97 -11.32 12.25
N GLY A 204 -8.36 -11.91 11.21
CA GLY A 204 -8.45 -11.46 9.82
C GLY A 204 -9.87 -11.53 9.27
N MET A 205 -10.60 -12.62 9.54
CA MET A 205 -12.02 -12.76 9.17
C MET A 205 -12.89 -11.71 9.86
N LYS A 206 -12.66 -11.48 11.16
CA LYS A 206 -13.35 -10.43 11.94
C LYS A 206 -13.06 -9.05 11.36
N LEU A 207 -11.81 -8.78 11.00
CA LEU A 207 -11.42 -7.51 10.38
C LEU A 207 -12.07 -7.34 9.00
N ALA A 208 -12.01 -8.37 8.15
CA ALA A 208 -12.56 -8.33 6.79
C ALA A 208 -14.09 -8.18 6.77
N THR A 209 -14.79 -8.64 7.81
CA THR A 209 -16.25 -8.51 7.96
C THR A 209 -16.69 -7.24 8.71
N ALA A 210 -15.75 -6.51 9.33
CA ALA A 210 -16.05 -5.31 10.12
C ALA A 210 -16.57 -4.13 9.26
N PRO A 211 -17.56 -3.36 9.74
CA PRO A 211 -18.10 -2.19 9.03
C PRO A 211 -17.10 -1.02 8.93
N ALA A 212 -17.41 0.01 8.14
CA ALA A 212 -16.54 1.16 7.96
C ALA A 212 -16.36 2.02 9.23
N THR A 213 -17.31 1.97 10.17
CA THR A 213 -17.27 2.73 11.43
C THR A 213 -16.11 2.31 12.32
N ASP A 214 -15.73 1.02 12.29
CA ASP A 214 -14.68 0.45 13.14
C ASP A 214 -13.27 0.87 12.71
N VAL A 215 -13.13 1.50 11.54
CA VAL A 215 -11.88 2.14 11.07
C VAL A 215 -11.53 3.34 11.97
N SER A 216 -12.54 4.04 12.48
CA SER A 216 -12.41 5.28 13.26
C SER A 216 -11.77 5.04 14.63
N ASP A 217 -12.03 3.88 15.23
CA ASP A 217 -11.56 3.52 16.56
C ASP A 217 -10.19 2.82 16.57
N CYS A 218 -9.58 2.56 15.40
CA CYS A 218 -8.21 2.05 15.17
C CYS A 218 -7.75 0.80 15.96
N THR A 219 -8.52 0.23 16.88
CA THR A 219 -8.08 -0.84 17.78
C THR A 219 -8.00 -2.20 17.09
N LEU A 220 -9.00 -2.58 16.29
CA LEU A 220 -9.07 -3.90 15.64
C LEU A 220 -7.97 -4.06 14.57
N TYR A 221 -7.86 -3.10 13.65
CA TYR A 221 -6.82 -3.08 12.62
C TYR A 221 -5.41 -3.02 13.22
N ALA A 222 -5.16 -2.12 14.19
CA ALA A 222 -3.86 -2.05 14.86
C ALA A 222 -3.52 -3.34 15.61
N THR A 223 -4.50 -3.98 16.26
CA THR A 223 -4.31 -5.28 16.93
C THR A 223 -3.95 -6.36 15.93
N ALA A 224 -4.62 -6.42 14.78
CA ALA A 224 -4.31 -7.35 13.69
C ALA A 224 -2.89 -7.13 13.12
N LYS A 225 -2.50 -5.89 12.83
CA LYS A 225 -1.14 -5.57 12.34
C LYS A 225 -0.07 -5.88 13.35
N ASN A 226 -0.29 -5.56 14.63
CA ASN A 226 0.64 -5.88 15.71
C ASN A 226 0.81 -7.40 15.89
N PHE A 227 -0.27 -8.16 15.75
CA PHE A 227 -0.20 -9.61 15.84
C PHE A 227 0.53 -10.24 14.64
N LEU A 228 0.24 -9.78 13.42
CA LEU A 228 0.99 -10.18 12.21
C LEU A 228 2.48 -9.88 12.34
N ALA A 229 2.86 -8.68 12.78
CA ALA A 229 4.27 -8.32 12.96
C ALA A 229 4.98 -9.23 13.97
N ARG A 230 4.28 -9.67 15.04
CA ARG A 230 4.83 -10.64 16.01
C ARG A 230 5.01 -12.02 15.37
N LEU A 231 4.03 -12.49 14.60
CA LEU A 231 4.13 -13.76 13.87
C LEU A 231 5.29 -13.74 12.87
N GLU A 232 5.45 -12.63 12.14
CA GLU A 232 6.57 -12.42 11.22
C GLU A 232 7.91 -12.43 11.96
N SER A 233 8.03 -11.73 13.09
CA SER A 233 9.26 -11.70 13.89
C SER A 233 9.65 -13.07 14.47
N ASN A 234 8.67 -13.95 14.70
CA ASN A 234 8.89 -15.33 15.14
C ASN A 234 9.18 -16.30 13.98
N GLY A 235 9.19 -15.81 12.73
CA GLY A 235 9.37 -16.66 11.55
C GLY A 235 8.19 -17.61 11.30
N ALA A 236 6.97 -17.24 11.70
CA ALA A 236 5.78 -18.06 11.49
C ALA A 236 5.43 -18.14 9.99
N VAL A 237 5.56 -19.35 9.43
CA VAL A 237 5.27 -19.64 8.02
C VAL A 237 4.17 -20.71 7.93
N SER A 238 2.94 -20.32 7.58
CA SER A 238 1.82 -21.25 7.37
C SER A 238 0.77 -20.71 6.38
N LEU A 239 -0.04 -21.63 5.83
CA LEU A 239 -1.13 -21.26 4.91
C LEU A 239 -2.19 -20.37 5.60
N LEU A 240 -2.49 -20.63 6.88
CA LEU A 240 -3.46 -19.85 7.66
C LEU A 240 -2.97 -18.41 7.90
N CYS A 241 -1.67 -18.23 8.18
CA CYS A 241 -1.06 -16.91 8.25
C CYS A 241 -1.19 -16.15 6.92
N LEU A 242 -0.92 -16.81 5.79
CA LEU A 242 -1.06 -16.19 4.47
C LEU A 242 -2.51 -15.79 4.17
N GLN A 243 -3.48 -16.65 4.45
CA GLN A 243 -4.90 -16.33 4.34
C GLN A 243 -5.27 -15.11 5.19
N ALA A 244 -4.77 -15.02 6.43
CA ALA A 244 -4.98 -13.87 7.29
C ALA A 244 -4.34 -12.58 6.73
N MET A 245 -3.14 -12.66 6.18
CA MET A 245 -2.47 -11.53 5.52
C MET A 245 -3.26 -11.02 4.31
N ILE A 246 -3.84 -11.92 3.51
CA ILE A 246 -4.70 -11.56 2.37
C ILE A 246 -5.95 -10.82 2.85
N LEU A 247 -6.59 -11.27 3.94
CA LEU A 247 -7.74 -10.57 4.54
C LEU A 247 -7.39 -9.18 5.06
N VAL A 248 -6.18 -9.02 5.63
CA VAL A 248 -5.67 -7.70 6.04
C VAL A 248 -5.42 -6.81 4.82
N ALA A 249 -4.83 -7.34 3.73
CA ALA A 249 -4.62 -6.59 2.49
C ALA A 249 -5.95 -6.16 1.84
N LEU A 250 -6.95 -7.06 1.86
CA LEU A 250 -8.30 -6.78 1.38
C LEU A 250 -8.94 -5.62 2.17
N TYR A 251 -8.84 -5.65 3.50
CA TYR A 251 -9.32 -4.57 4.37
C TYR A 251 -8.57 -3.25 4.09
N GLU A 252 -7.25 -3.30 4.00
CA GLU A 252 -6.45 -2.10 3.70
C GLU A 252 -6.84 -1.51 2.33
N TYR A 253 -7.11 -2.33 1.32
CA TYR A 253 -7.60 -1.89 0.02
C TYR A 253 -9.00 -1.27 0.11
N SER A 254 -9.98 -2.00 0.66
CA SER A 254 -11.39 -1.58 0.68
C SER A 254 -11.68 -0.40 1.62
N HIS A 255 -10.74 -0.09 2.52
CA HIS A 255 -10.81 1.07 3.41
C HIS A 255 -9.80 2.19 3.06
N ALA A 256 -9.21 2.14 1.86
CA ALA A 256 -8.32 3.16 1.30
C ALA A 256 -7.00 3.43 2.06
N ILE A 257 -6.38 2.40 2.62
CA ILE A 257 -5.10 2.44 3.35
C ILE A 257 -3.94 2.06 2.38
N TYR A 258 -3.79 2.82 1.29
CA TYR A 258 -3.04 2.38 0.09
C TYR A 258 -1.52 2.17 0.21
N PRO A 259 -0.75 2.90 1.05
CA PRO A 259 0.65 2.49 1.28
C PRO A 259 0.73 1.12 1.96
N ALA A 260 -0.18 0.83 2.89
CA ALA A 260 -0.21 -0.44 3.60
C ALA A 260 -0.72 -1.56 2.68
N ALA A 261 -1.85 -1.37 1.99
CA ALA A 261 -2.42 -2.38 1.10
C ALA A 261 -1.40 -2.87 0.06
N TRP A 262 -0.66 -1.95 -0.56
CA TRP A 262 0.36 -2.26 -1.55
C TRP A 262 1.56 -3.01 -0.95
N MET A 263 1.99 -2.66 0.26
CA MET A 263 3.07 -3.37 0.95
C MET A 263 2.63 -4.75 1.44
N THR A 264 1.43 -4.87 2.02
CA THR A 264 0.90 -6.13 2.54
C THR A 264 0.67 -7.13 1.43
N ILE A 265 0.08 -6.73 0.29
CA ILE A 265 -0.10 -7.66 -0.84
C ILE A 265 1.24 -8.09 -1.46
N GLY A 266 2.23 -7.18 -1.50
CA GLY A 266 3.59 -7.54 -1.90
C GLY A 266 4.27 -8.51 -0.95
N ALA A 267 4.03 -8.38 0.37
CA ALA A 267 4.46 -9.37 1.35
C ALA A 267 3.75 -10.72 1.13
N CYS A 268 2.45 -10.73 0.85
CA CYS A 268 1.70 -11.95 0.52
C CYS A 268 2.30 -12.67 -0.70
N ALA A 269 2.67 -11.95 -1.76
CA ALA A 269 3.30 -12.53 -2.94
C ALA A 269 4.60 -13.27 -2.59
N ARG A 270 5.50 -12.62 -1.84
CA ARG A 270 6.75 -13.26 -1.39
C ARG A 270 6.52 -14.41 -0.42
N TYR A 271 5.51 -14.29 0.44
CA TYR A 271 5.14 -15.35 1.38
C TYR A 271 4.56 -16.57 0.64
N ALA A 272 3.80 -16.37 -0.44
CA ALA A 272 3.31 -17.42 -1.31
C ALA A 272 4.45 -18.15 -2.04
N ASP A 273 5.50 -17.42 -2.45
CA ASP A 273 6.72 -18.04 -3.01
C ASP A 273 7.40 -18.93 -1.96
N VAL A 274 7.54 -18.45 -0.72
CA VAL A 274 8.10 -19.24 0.41
C VAL A 274 7.27 -20.49 0.70
N LEU A 275 5.96 -20.45 0.51
CA LEU A 275 5.09 -21.64 0.67
C LEU A 275 5.12 -22.57 -0.56
N GLY A 276 5.71 -22.15 -1.68
CA GLY A 276 5.69 -22.88 -2.94
C GLY A 276 4.31 -22.90 -3.61
N LEU A 277 3.52 -21.82 -3.44
CA LEU A 277 2.21 -21.68 -4.09
C LEU A 277 2.29 -21.02 -5.47
N ALA A 278 3.32 -20.20 -5.70
CA ALA A 278 3.56 -19.58 -6.99
C ALA A 278 4.16 -20.58 -8.00
N PRO A 279 4.02 -20.31 -9.31
CA PRO A 279 4.67 -21.13 -10.34
C PRO A 279 6.19 -21.20 -10.13
N GLY A 280 6.72 -22.38 -9.81
CA GLY A 280 8.15 -22.61 -9.55
C GLY A 280 8.46 -24.06 -9.13
N ASP A 281 9.74 -24.44 -9.20
CA ASP A 281 10.19 -25.85 -9.16
C ASP A 281 10.28 -26.49 -7.76
N TYR A 282 9.86 -25.80 -6.68
CA TYR A 282 10.16 -26.24 -5.31
C TYR A 282 8.95 -26.10 -4.35
N PRO A 283 8.10 -27.12 -4.19
CA PRO A 283 6.97 -27.08 -3.26
C PRO A 283 7.46 -27.23 -1.82
N ILE A 284 7.70 -26.10 -1.14
CA ILE A 284 8.22 -26.04 0.23
C ILE A 284 7.25 -26.61 1.27
N LEU A 285 5.93 -26.39 1.09
CA LEU A 285 4.88 -27.01 1.92
C LEU A 285 4.70 -28.53 1.66
N GLY A 286 5.52 -29.13 0.79
CA GLY A 286 5.34 -30.49 0.31
C GLY A 286 4.14 -30.63 -0.64
N GLN A 287 3.98 -31.84 -1.19
CA GLN A 287 2.87 -32.17 -2.08
C GLN A 287 1.54 -32.17 -1.33
N PRO A 288 0.46 -31.58 -1.90
CA PRO A 288 -0.86 -31.63 -1.29
C PRO A 288 -1.30 -33.08 -1.03
N THR A 289 -1.83 -33.36 0.15
CA THR A 289 -2.25 -34.72 0.53
C THR A 289 -3.69 -35.02 0.17
N THR A 290 -4.51 -33.97 0.00
CA THR A 290 -5.92 -34.09 -0.38
C THR A 290 -6.26 -33.13 -1.51
N TRP A 291 -7.33 -33.44 -2.23
CA TRP A 291 -7.87 -32.55 -3.26
C TRP A 291 -8.22 -31.17 -2.68
N THR A 292 -8.84 -31.15 -1.49
CA THR A 292 -9.22 -29.91 -0.80
C THR A 292 -8.02 -29.05 -0.43
N ASP A 293 -6.90 -29.64 0.02
CA ASP A 293 -5.64 -28.91 0.28
C ASP A 293 -5.06 -28.32 -1.01
N ALA A 294 -5.05 -29.09 -2.11
CA ALA A 294 -4.57 -28.61 -3.40
C ALA A 294 -5.40 -27.43 -3.93
N GLU A 295 -6.72 -27.48 -3.76
CA GLU A 295 -7.63 -26.42 -4.21
C GLU A 295 -7.58 -25.19 -3.29
N GLU A 296 -7.44 -25.37 -1.96
CA GLU A 296 -7.27 -24.26 -1.02
C GLU A 296 -6.04 -23.41 -1.38
N ARG A 297 -4.91 -24.08 -1.61
CA ARG A 297 -3.65 -23.48 -2.04
C ARG A 297 -3.79 -22.70 -3.36
N ARG A 298 -4.52 -23.27 -4.32
CA ARG A 298 -4.80 -22.62 -5.62
C ARG A 298 -5.63 -21.35 -5.44
N ARG A 299 -6.70 -21.41 -4.65
CA ARG A 299 -7.59 -20.27 -4.40
C ARG A 299 -6.90 -19.15 -3.61
N VAL A 300 -6.01 -19.51 -2.68
CA VAL A 300 -5.12 -18.56 -1.98
C VAL A 300 -4.19 -17.84 -2.95
N TRP A 301 -3.53 -18.55 -3.86
CA TRP A 301 -2.67 -17.94 -4.88
C TRP A 301 -3.45 -16.98 -5.80
N TRP A 302 -4.61 -17.40 -6.30
CA TRP A 302 -5.46 -16.56 -7.13
C TRP A 302 -5.96 -15.31 -6.40
N SER A 303 -6.24 -15.41 -5.10
CA SER A 303 -6.63 -14.25 -4.28
C SER A 303 -5.52 -13.20 -4.21
N ILE A 304 -4.26 -13.63 -4.12
CA ILE A 304 -3.10 -12.73 -4.18
C ILE A 304 -2.98 -12.11 -5.57
N PHE A 305 -3.12 -12.92 -6.62
CA PHE A 305 -3.08 -12.44 -8.01
C PHE A 305 -4.12 -11.35 -8.25
N ILE A 306 -5.38 -11.56 -7.86
CA ILE A 306 -6.48 -10.60 -8.02
C ILE A 306 -6.17 -9.28 -7.29
N LEU A 307 -5.81 -9.36 -6.01
CA LEU A 307 -5.55 -8.16 -5.20
C LEU A 307 -4.31 -7.38 -5.66
N ASP A 308 -3.25 -8.05 -6.11
CA ASP A 308 -2.05 -7.40 -6.65
C ASP A 308 -2.39 -6.52 -7.86
N LYS A 309 -3.27 -7.00 -8.76
CA LYS A 309 -3.74 -6.20 -9.91
C LYS A 309 -4.63 -5.04 -9.48
N LEU A 310 -5.58 -5.28 -8.58
CA LEU A 310 -6.51 -4.25 -8.11
C LEU A 310 -5.82 -3.11 -7.35
N VAL A 311 -4.91 -3.44 -6.43
CA VAL A 311 -4.16 -2.45 -5.65
C VAL A 311 -3.19 -1.64 -6.54
N SER A 312 -2.66 -2.27 -7.59
CA SER A 312 -1.71 -1.62 -8.51
C SER A 312 -2.38 -0.80 -9.61
N MET A 313 -3.65 -1.06 -9.93
CA MET A 313 -4.40 -0.45 -11.03
C MET A 313 -4.46 1.09 -10.95
N GLY A 314 -5.03 1.64 -9.87
CA GLY A 314 -5.27 3.09 -9.77
C GLY A 314 -3.98 3.93 -9.73
N SER A 315 -2.90 3.37 -9.18
CA SER A 315 -1.58 4.03 -9.10
C SER A 315 -0.68 3.74 -10.31
N ARG A 316 -1.11 2.87 -11.24
CA ARG A 316 -0.34 2.35 -12.38
C ARG A 316 1.04 1.80 -11.98
N ARG A 317 1.14 1.28 -10.75
CA ARG A 317 2.37 0.68 -10.24
C ARG A 317 2.61 -0.68 -10.91
N ARG A 318 3.83 -1.20 -10.75
CA ARG A 318 4.17 -2.57 -11.17
C ARG A 318 3.39 -3.56 -10.31
N CYS A 319 2.63 -4.44 -10.97
CA CYS A 319 2.14 -5.67 -10.37
C CYS A 319 3.34 -6.57 -10.05
N LEU A 320 3.34 -7.19 -8.88
CA LEU A 320 4.44 -8.06 -8.44
C LEU A 320 4.27 -9.49 -8.94
N VAL A 321 3.03 -9.98 -9.01
CA VAL A 321 2.75 -11.35 -9.45
C VAL A 321 2.75 -11.38 -10.98
N PRO A 322 3.54 -12.28 -11.61
CA PRO A 322 3.51 -12.44 -13.06
C PRO A 322 2.15 -12.96 -13.54
N ASP A 323 1.90 -12.80 -14.84
CA ASP A 323 0.71 -13.39 -15.46
C ASP A 323 0.84 -14.93 -15.46
N PRO A 324 -0.28 -15.67 -15.29
CA PRO A 324 -0.27 -17.13 -15.27
C PRO A 324 0.10 -17.71 -16.63
N GLU A 325 0.79 -18.85 -16.62
CA GLU A 325 1.05 -19.66 -17.81
C GLU A 325 -0.27 -20.13 -18.47
N PRO A 326 -0.32 -20.35 -19.80
CA PRO A 326 -1.52 -20.81 -20.51
C PRO A 326 -2.08 -22.16 -20.04
N GLU A 327 -1.22 -23.03 -19.50
CA GLU A 327 -1.56 -24.33 -18.89
C GLU A 327 -1.85 -24.23 -17.38
N GLY A 328 -1.82 -23.01 -16.83
CA GLY A 328 -2.14 -22.74 -15.43
C GLY A 328 -3.59 -23.14 -15.10
N ARG A 329 -3.81 -23.72 -13.91
CA ARG A 329 -5.15 -24.19 -13.51
C ARG A 329 -5.98 -23.06 -12.90
N LEU A 330 -7.18 -22.87 -13.44
CA LEU A 330 -8.22 -22.06 -12.80
C LEU A 330 -8.79 -22.80 -11.57
N PRO A 331 -9.37 -22.07 -10.60
CA PRO A 331 -10.16 -22.67 -9.54
C PRO A 331 -11.30 -23.52 -10.13
N VAL A 332 -11.67 -24.57 -9.42
CA VAL A 332 -12.80 -25.41 -9.83
C VAL A 332 -14.14 -24.72 -9.54
N ASP A 333 -15.23 -25.42 -9.82
CA ASP A 333 -16.57 -24.98 -9.43
C ASP A 333 -16.68 -24.63 -7.92
N ASP A 334 -17.37 -23.54 -7.62
CA ASP A 334 -17.47 -22.98 -6.26
C ASP A 334 -18.39 -23.81 -5.36
N GLU A 335 -19.47 -24.40 -5.90
CA GLU A 335 -20.37 -25.28 -5.15
C GLU A 335 -19.66 -26.62 -4.83
N ALA A 336 -18.97 -27.19 -5.82
CA ALA A 336 -18.16 -28.39 -5.62
C ALA A 336 -17.07 -28.17 -4.55
N TRP A 337 -16.46 -26.98 -4.54
CA TRP A 337 -15.50 -26.57 -3.51
C TRP A 337 -16.11 -26.51 -2.11
N ASP A 338 -17.26 -25.86 -1.96
CA ASP A 338 -17.92 -25.68 -0.67
C ASP A 338 -18.47 -26.99 -0.10
N CYS A 339 -19.01 -27.86 -0.95
CA CYS A 339 -19.52 -29.18 -0.56
C CYS A 339 -18.40 -30.22 -0.36
N GLY A 340 -17.20 -29.97 -0.91
CA GLY A 340 -16.09 -30.93 -0.93
C GLY A 340 -16.33 -32.09 -1.91
N GLU A 341 -17.12 -31.88 -2.96
CA GLU A 341 -17.51 -32.90 -3.95
C GLU A 341 -16.50 -32.98 -5.09
N VAL A 342 -15.48 -33.84 -4.93
CA VAL A 342 -14.41 -34.03 -5.93
C VAL A 342 -14.94 -34.45 -7.31
N SER A 343 -16.06 -35.18 -7.37
CA SER A 343 -16.65 -35.67 -8.62
C SER A 343 -17.18 -34.56 -9.54
N LYS A 344 -17.53 -33.38 -8.98
CA LYS A 344 -18.01 -32.21 -9.73
C LYS A 344 -16.91 -31.18 -10.00
N ALA A 345 -15.71 -31.40 -9.46
CA ALA A 345 -14.59 -30.47 -9.54
C ALA A 345 -13.80 -30.58 -10.86
N LEU A 346 -14.44 -30.27 -11.98
CA LEU A 346 -13.74 -30.17 -13.28
C LEU A 346 -12.79 -28.98 -13.27
N GLY A 347 -11.50 -29.26 -13.52
CA GLY A 347 -10.46 -28.24 -13.61
C GLY A 347 -10.34 -27.68 -15.02
N HIS A 348 -10.33 -26.35 -15.13
CA HIS A 348 -10.10 -25.63 -16.38
C HIS A 348 -8.71 -24.98 -16.40
N SER A 349 -8.23 -24.67 -17.60
CA SER A 349 -6.96 -23.98 -17.80
C SER A 349 -7.19 -22.48 -17.96
N THR A 350 -6.17 -21.65 -17.73
CA THR A 350 -6.23 -20.21 -18.00
C THR A 350 -6.47 -19.90 -19.48
N SER A 351 -6.07 -20.78 -20.39
CA SER A 351 -6.36 -20.73 -21.83
C SER A 351 -7.76 -21.23 -22.22
N THR A 352 -8.58 -21.71 -21.28
CA THR A 352 -9.94 -22.16 -21.58
C THR A 352 -10.76 -21.02 -22.19
N PRO A 353 -11.44 -21.23 -23.34
CA PRO A 353 -12.24 -20.20 -23.98
C PRO A 353 -13.29 -19.64 -23.03
N TYR A 354 -13.39 -18.31 -22.96
CA TYR A 354 -14.29 -17.66 -22.01
C TYR A 354 -15.78 -17.92 -22.32
N GLN A 355 -16.13 -18.42 -23.50
CA GLN A 355 -17.49 -18.83 -23.85
C GLN A 355 -17.96 -20.06 -23.07
N MET A 356 -17.04 -20.84 -22.51
CA MET A 356 -17.37 -21.92 -21.60
C MET A 356 -17.81 -21.33 -20.26
N GLU A 357 -18.95 -21.80 -19.74
CA GLU A 357 -19.46 -21.39 -18.43
C GLU A 357 -18.47 -21.80 -17.33
N GLN A 358 -18.29 -20.93 -16.33
CA GLN A 358 -17.33 -21.09 -15.24
C GLN A 358 -17.93 -20.52 -13.95
N SER A 359 -17.43 -20.97 -12.80
CA SER A 359 -17.83 -20.44 -11.49
C SER A 359 -17.48 -18.96 -11.31
N GLY A 360 -18.12 -18.30 -10.35
CA GLY A 360 -17.92 -16.87 -10.09
C GLY A 360 -16.46 -16.54 -9.77
N PHE A 361 -15.79 -17.36 -8.96
CA PHE A 361 -14.38 -17.15 -8.65
C PHE A 361 -13.45 -17.43 -9.84
N ALA A 362 -13.74 -18.42 -10.67
CA ALA A 362 -12.99 -18.66 -11.91
C ALA A 362 -13.15 -17.50 -12.91
N ARG A 363 -14.37 -16.94 -13.05
CA ARG A 363 -14.63 -15.72 -13.82
C ARG A 363 -13.84 -14.52 -13.29
N LEU A 364 -13.71 -14.41 -11.96
CA LEU A 364 -12.95 -13.33 -11.32
C LEU A 364 -11.46 -13.42 -11.65
N CYS A 365 -10.92 -14.64 -11.65
CA CYS A 365 -9.56 -14.93 -12.09
C CYS A 365 -9.34 -14.52 -13.55
N GLN A 366 -10.23 -14.95 -14.46
CA GLN A 366 -10.15 -14.60 -15.88
C GLN A 366 -10.21 -13.08 -16.11
N ALA A 367 -11.15 -12.38 -15.47
CA ALA A 367 -11.25 -10.92 -15.55
C ALA A 367 -9.95 -10.25 -15.09
N SER A 368 -9.31 -10.77 -14.04
CA SER A 368 -8.06 -10.24 -13.50
C SER A 368 -6.86 -10.48 -14.41
N ILE A 369 -6.85 -11.55 -15.21
CA ILE A 369 -5.84 -11.77 -16.27
C ILE A 369 -5.95 -10.67 -17.32
N TYR A 370 -7.16 -10.35 -17.78
CA TYR A 370 -7.35 -9.25 -18.72
C TYR A 370 -6.97 -7.89 -18.13
N LEU A 371 -7.23 -7.67 -16.84
CA LEU A 371 -6.76 -6.46 -16.14
C LEU A 371 -5.23 -6.39 -16.11
N GLY A 372 -4.53 -7.50 -15.85
CA GLY A 372 -3.07 -7.58 -15.94
C GLY A 372 -2.53 -7.16 -17.31
N ARG A 373 -3.12 -7.70 -18.39
CA ARG A 373 -2.81 -7.33 -19.78
C ARG A 373 -3.05 -5.83 -20.04
N ALA A 374 -4.19 -5.30 -19.60
CA ALA A 374 -4.53 -3.88 -19.74
C ALA A 374 -3.52 -2.97 -19.01
N ILE A 375 -3.13 -3.31 -17.78
CA ILE A 375 -2.12 -2.57 -17.00
C ILE A 375 -0.76 -2.61 -17.71
N SER A 376 -0.38 -3.76 -18.28
CA SER A 376 0.87 -3.91 -19.03
C SER A 376 0.91 -2.99 -20.25
N TYR A 377 -0.15 -2.98 -21.06
CA TYR A 377 -0.25 -2.09 -22.21
C TYR A 377 -0.28 -0.61 -21.83
N ALA A 378 -1.03 -0.24 -20.79
CA ALA A 378 -1.08 1.13 -20.28
C ALA A 378 0.28 1.66 -19.79
N ARG A 379 1.24 0.77 -19.51
CA ARG A 379 2.61 1.09 -19.08
C ARG A 379 3.65 1.01 -20.21
N GLY A 380 3.30 0.49 -21.38
CA GLY A 380 4.18 0.40 -22.56
C GLY A 380 4.76 1.75 -23.01
N ASN A 381 5.92 1.69 -23.68
CA ASN A 381 6.76 2.84 -24.08
C ASN A 381 5.95 3.89 -24.90
N PRO A 382 6.25 5.20 -24.78
CA PRO A 382 5.40 6.29 -25.29
C PRO A 382 5.45 6.50 -26.83
N GLY A 383 6.05 5.59 -27.59
CA GLY A 383 5.91 5.57 -29.05
C GLY A 383 4.73 4.68 -29.42
N MET A 384 3.55 5.25 -29.67
CA MET A 384 2.39 4.49 -30.11
C MET A 384 2.63 4.00 -31.54
N SER A 385 3.20 2.80 -31.69
CA SER A 385 3.26 2.14 -32.99
C SER A 385 1.85 1.73 -33.41
N THR A 386 1.59 1.67 -34.71
CA THR A 386 0.32 1.15 -35.25
C THR A 386 0.04 -0.29 -34.78
N SER A 387 1.10 -1.10 -34.56
CA SER A 387 1.00 -2.44 -33.97
C SER A 387 0.44 -2.41 -32.54
N HIS A 388 0.93 -1.49 -31.71
CA HIS A 388 0.49 -1.38 -30.31
C HIS A 388 -0.96 -0.90 -30.19
N ALA A 389 -1.37 0.03 -31.05
CA ALA A 389 -2.78 0.45 -31.14
C ALA A 389 -3.70 -0.73 -31.56
N ALA A 390 -3.27 -1.54 -32.52
CA ALA A 390 -4.02 -2.73 -32.95
C ALA A 390 -4.16 -3.77 -31.83
N GLU A 391 -3.11 -4.00 -31.03
CA GLU A 391 -3.14 -4.89 -29.86
C GLU A 391 -4.14 -4.41 -28.79
N ILE A 392 -4.16 -3.11 -28.49
CA ILE A 392 -5.13 -2.51 -27.54
C ILE A 392 -6.56 -2.69 -28.06
N MET A 393 -6.78 -2.49 -29.37
CA MET A 393 -8.11 -2.68 -29.96
C MET A 393 -8.54 -4.15 -29.98
N SER A 394 -7.62 -5.09 -30.21
CA SER A 394 -7.88 -6.54 -30.08
C SER A 394 -8.30 -6.89 -28.66
N LEU A 395 -7.53 -6.43 -27.66
CA LEU A 395 -7.88 -6.62 -26.25
C LEU A 395 -9.24 -5.99 -25.90
N THR A 396 -9.55 -4.82 -26.48
CA THR A 396 -10.83 -4.14 -26.27
C THR A 396 -12.01 -4.97 -26.78
N HIS A 397 -11.87 -5.60 -27.95
CA HIS A 397 -12.88 -6.50 -28.49
C HIS A 397 -13.04 -7.76 -27.62
N GLU A 398 -11.93 -8.38 -27.21
CA GLU A 398 -11.92 -9.52 -26.28
C GLU A 398 -12.63 -9.18 -24.96
N LEU A 399 -12.28 -8.04 -24.33
CA LEU A 399 -12.88 -7.57 -23.09
C LEU A 399 -14.38 -7.26 -23.22
N THR A 400 -14.79 -6.66 -24.34
CA THR A 400 -16.21 -6.36 -24.60
C THR A 400 -17.01 -7.65 -24.76
N SER A 401 -16.48 -8.62 -25.52
CA SER A 401 -17.10 -9.93 -25.70
C SER A 401 -17.16 -10.72 -24.39
N PHE A 402 -16.06 -10.74 -23.63
CA PHE A 402 -16.00 -11.34 -22.30
C PHE A 402 -17.04 -10.73 -21.35
N GLY A 403 -17.10 -9.39 -21.27
CA GLY A 403 -18.06 -8.68 -20.43
C GLY A 403 -19.51 -9.05 -20.77
N ALA A 404 -19.84 -9.11 -22.07
CA ALA A 404 -21.17 -9.51 -22.53
C ALA A 404 -21.50 -10.98 -22.17
N THR A 405 -20.54 -11.90 -22.27
CA THR A 405 -20.72 -13.29 -21.82
C THR A 405 -21.08 -13.33 -20.34
N VAL A 406 -20.32 -12.64 -19.49
CA VAL A 406 -20.56 -12.65 -18.03
C VAL A 406 -21.87 -11.92 -17.67
N ASP A 407 -22.26 -10.87 -18.40
CA ASP A 407 -23.56 -10.23 -18.20
C ASP A 407 -24.74 -11.17 -18.53
N ASN A 408 -24.61 -11.99 -19.57
CA ASN A 408 -25.62 -12.98 -19.95
C ASN A 408 -25.73 -14.08 -18.89
N GLU A 409 -24.60 -14.57 -18.37
CA GLU A 409 -24.55 -15.53 -17.25
C GLU A 409 -25.23 -14.97 -16.00
N SER A 410 -24.91 -13.71 -15.65
CA SER A 410 -25.54 -13.02 -14.53
C SER A 410 -27.05 -12.87 -14.70
N SER A 411 -27.54 -12.73 -15.93
CA SER A 411 -28.97 -12.62 -16.22
C SER A 411 -29.68 -13.98 -16.13
N ALA A 412 -28.98 -15.07 -16.46
CA ALA A 412 -29.50 -16.43 -16.42
C ALA A 412 -29.44 -17.08 -15.02
N CYS A 413 -28.56 -16.60 -14.13
CA CYS A 413 -28.36 -17.18 -12.81
C CYS A 413 -29.40 -16.72 -11.75
N GLY A 414 -29.50 -17.51 -10.68
CA GLY A 414 -30.32 -17.20 -9.50
C GLY A 414 -29.81 -15.98 -8.73
N PHE A 415 -30.67 -15.38 -7.89
CA PHE A 415 -30.39 -14.12 -7.19
C PHE A 415 -29.06 -14.11 -6.42
N GLU A 416 -28.78 -15.15 -5.63
CA GLU A 416 -27.55 -15.26 -4.84
C GLU A 416 -26.27 -15.29 -5.71
N HIS A 417 -26.36 -15.95 -6.87
CA HIS A 417 -25.23 -16.10 -7.79
C HIS A 417 -24.94 -14.80 -8.58
N ARG A 418 -25.84 -13.81 -8.56
CA ARG A 418 -25.59 -12.51 -9.20
C ARG A 418 -24.51 -11.73 -8.48
N PHE A 419 -24.40 -11.86 -7.16
CA PHE A 419 -23.36 -11.16 -6.38
C PHE A 419 -21.95 -11.68 -6.69
N THR A 420 -21.80 -12.98 -6.93
CA THR A 420 -20.49 -13.59 -7.25
C THR A 420 -19.94 -13.11 -8.60
N LEU A 421 -20.83 -12.76 -9.53
CA LEU A 421 -20.48 -12.25 -10.85
C LEU A 421 -20.29 -10.72 -10.91
N LEU A 422 -20.57 -9.98 -9.83
CA LEU A 422 -20.35 -8.52 -9.81
C LEU A 422 -18.88 -8.12 -10.01
N GLY A 423 -17.97 -8.79 -9.30
CA GLY A 423 -16.53 -8.56 -9.39
C GLY A 423 -15.99 -8.76 -10.82
N PRO A 424 -16.18 -9.94 -11.45
CA PRO A 424 -15.75 -10.19 -12.81
C PRO A 424 -16.29 -9.16 -13.83
N ARG A 425 -17.58 -8.84 -13.75
CA ARG A 425 -18.24 -7.85 -14.63
C ARG A 425 -17.60 -6.48 -14.51
N CYS A 426 -17.25 -6.05 -13.30
CA CYS A 426 -16.66 -4.74 -13.04
C CYS A 426 -15.18 -4.68 -13.38
N ILE A 427 -14.40 -5.74 -13.08
CA ILE A 427 -12.98 -5.80 -13.41
C ILE A 427 -12.75 -5.79 -14.92
N ALA A 428 -13.58 -6.50 -15.70
CA ALA A 428 -13.51 -6.46 -17.16
C ALA A 428 -13.65 -5.02 -17.70
N ARG A 429 -14.53 -4.23 -17.10
CA ARG A 429 -14.75 -2.83 -17.49
C ARG A 429 -13.67 -1.90 -16.97
N SER A 430 -13.16 -2.14 -15.76
CA SER A 430 -11.98 -1.46 -15.23
C SER A 430 -10.78 -1.65 -16.17
N ALA A 431 -10.60 -2.86 -16.70
CA ALA A 431 -9.58 -3.16 -17.71
C ALA A 431 -9.80 -2.38 -19.02
N LEU A 432 -11.05 -2.18 -19.48
CA LEU A 432 -11.35 -1.30 -20.62
C LEU A 432 -10.92 0.14 -20.36
N PHE A 433 -11.28 0.70 -19.19
CA PHE A 433 -10.86 2.06 -18.81
C PHE A 433 -9.34 2.20 -18.81
N VAL A 434 -8.62 1.22 -18.23
CA VAL A 434 -7.16 1.22 -18.18
C VAL A 434 -6.53 1.11 -19.59
N ALA A 435 -7.03 0.20 -20.42
CA ALA A 435 -6.49 -0.03 -21.77
C ALA A 435 -6.70 1.18 -22.69
N LEU A 436 -7.87 1.83 -22.59
CA LEU A 436 -8.26 2.91 -23.49
C LEU A 436 -7.91 4.32 -22.99
N ASP A 437 -7.40 4.46 -21.76
CA ASP A 437 -7.13 5.76 -21.13
C ASP A 437 -6.25 6.70 -21.98
N ARG A 438 -5.28 6.15 -22.73
CA ARG A 438 -4.40 6.94 -23.63
C ARG A 438 -5.08 7.30 -24.95
N LEU A 439 -6.03 6.50 -25.40
CA LEU A 439 -6.71 6.66 -26.70
C LEU A 439 -7.91 7.62 -26.61
N THR A 440 -8.49 7.82 -25.42
CA THR A 440 -9.66 8.69 -25.21
C THR A 440 -9.31 10.18 -25.12
N CYS A 441 -8.13 10.54 -24.58
CA CYS A 441 -7.75 11.94 -24.37
C CYS A 441 -6.91 12.52 -25.54
N PRO A 442 -7.23 13.73 -26.05
CA PRO A 442 -6.48 14.34 -27.14
C PRO A 442 -5.00 14.61 -26.83
N GLU A 443 -4.72 14.93 -25.57
CA GLU A 443 -3.38 15.25 -25.06
C GLU A 443 -2.49 14.01 -24.84
N LYS A 444 -3.04 12.79 -24.96
CA LYS A 444 -2.33 11.54 -24.62
C LYS A 444 -1.91 10.70 -25.83
N MET A 445 -2.27 11.11 -27.05
CA MET A 445 -1.83 10.47 -28.30
C MET A 445 -0.52 11.08 -28.85
N GLY A 446 0.01 12.13 -28.21
CA GLY A 446 1.32 12.72 -28.52
C GLY A 446 2.24 12.72 -27.29
N ALA A 447 3.56 12.85 -27.51
CA ALA A 447 4.57 12.84 -26.46
C ALA A 447 4.57 14.09 -25.55
N GLU A 448 3.79 15.12 -25.89
CA GLU A 448 3.73 16.41 -25.19
C GLU A 448 2.29 16.71 -24.74
N PRO A 449 2.05 17.00 -23.45
CA PRO A 449 0.75 17.44 -22.96
C PRO A 449 0.50 18.90 -23.37
N GLY A 450 -0.32 19.08 -24.41
CA GLY A 450 -0.78 20.38 -24.87
C GLY A 450 -1.62 20.23 -26.13
N TYR A 451 -2.54 21.17 -26.37
CA TYR A 451 -3.06 21.36 -27.72
C TYR A 451 -1.85 21.65 -28.61
N VAL A 452 -1.50 20.73 -29.51
CA VAL A 452 -0.50 20.99 -30.56
C VAL A 452 -1.09 22.05 -31.48
N THR A 453 -0.90 23.31 -31.11
CA THR A 453 -0.98 24.45 -32.02
C THR A 453 0.44 24.79 -32.44
N GLN A 454 1.09 23.87 -33.14
CA GLN A 454 1.99 24.16 -34.27
C GLN A 454 2.51 22.83 -34.86
N GLN A 455 2.00 22.53 -36.06
CA GLN A 455 2.43 21.49 -37.02
C GLN A 455 2.23 20.02 -36.61
N GLY A 456 0.96 19.59 -36.72
CA GLY A 456 0.58 18.18 -36.83
C GLY A 456 -0.88 17.99 -36.41
N ALA A 457 -1.83 18.16 -37.33
CA ALA A 457 -3.19 17.68 -37.08
C ALA A 457 -3.12 16.16 -36.84
N LYS A 458 -3.91 15.65 -35.89
CA LYS A 458 -4.07 14.20 -35.73
C LYS A 458 -4.37 13.59 -37.09
N THR A 459 -3.70 12.49 -37.39
CA THR A 459 -4.01 11.70 -38.58
C THR A 459 -5.47 11.25 -38.52
N GLN A 460 -6.08 11.03 -39.68
CA GLN A 460 -7.44 10.50 -39.75
C GLN A 460 -7.60 9.19 -38.96
N HIS A 461 -6.54 8.38 -38.93
CA HIS A 461 -6.49 7.13 -38.18
C HIS A 461 -6.52 7.36 -36.66
N GLU A 462 -5.76 8.32 -36.13
CA GLU A 462 -5.77 8.65 -34.69
C GLU A 462 -7.12 9.23 -34.24
N LEU A 463 -7.75 10.06 -35.08
CA LEU A 463 -9.10 10.59 -34.81
C LEU A 463 -10.16 9.48 -34.79
N GLU A 464 -10.08 8.54 -35.72
CA GLU A 464 -10.97 7.38 -35.76
C GLU A 464 -10.78 6.50 -34.53
N LEU A 465 -9.53 6.19 -34.18
CA LEU A 465 -9.20 5.39 -32.99
C LEU A 465 -9.69 6.04 -31.70
N GLN A 466 -9.54 7.37 -31.57
CA GLN A 466 -10.08 8.11 -30.44
C GLN A 466 -11.60 8.03 -30.38
N ARG A 467 -12.30 8.22 -31.51
CA ARG A 467 -13.76 8.16 -31.57
C ARG A 467 -14.28 6.79 -31.15
N GLN A 468 -13.67 5.73 -31.68
CA GLN A 468 -14.00 4.34 -31.34
C GLN A 468 -13.75 4.07 -29.85
N SER A 469 -12.59 4.48 -29.32
CA SER A 469 -12.25 4.31 -27.91
C SER A 469 -13.23 5.04 -26.98
N MET A 470 -13.61 6.27 -27.35
CA MET A 470 -14.60 7.06 -26.60
C MET A 470 -15.97 6.40 -26.60
N GLN A 471 -16.42 5.84 -27.73
CA GLN A 471 -17.70 5.13 -27.82
C GLN A 471 -17.72 3.89 -26.92
N VAL A 472 -16.63 3.14 -26.86
CA VAL A 472 -16.51 1.97 -25.96
C VAL A 472 -16.62 2.40 -24.50
N ILE A 473 -15.91 3.46 -24.10
CA ILE A 473 -15.94 3.98 -22.73
C ILE A 473 -17.31 4.55 -22.35
N GLU A 474 -17.99 5.26 -23.25
CA GLU A 474 -19.36 5.74 -23.02
C GLU A 474 -20.32 4.55 -22.83
N THR A 475 -20.21 3.52 -23.66
CA THR A 475 -21.04 2.30 -23.58
C THR A 475 -20.78 1.54 -22.28
N ALA A 476 -19.51 1.34 -21.91
CA ALA A 476 -19.13 0.69 -20.65
C ALA A 476 -19.63 1.47 -19.44
N SER A 477 -19.58 2.81 -19.48
CA SER A 477 -20.11 3.68 -18.42
C SER A 477 -21.63 3.56 -18.28
N ALA A 478 -22.36 3.49 -19.39
CA ALA A 478 -23.81 3.27 -19.38
C ALA A 478 -24.18 1.89 -18.80
N GLN A 479 -23.44 0.84 -19.16
CA GLN A 479 -23.63 -0.48 -18.58
C GLN A 479 -23.35 -0.50 -17.06
N LEU A 480 -22.35 0.25 -16.60
CA LEU A 480 -22.01 0.37 -15.18
C LEU A 480 -23.04 1.18 -14.40
N HIS A 481 -23.66 2.19 -15.01
CA HIS A 481 -24.80 2.88 -14.44
C HIS A 481 -25.96 1.91 -14.22
N THR A 482 -26.35 1.13 -15.24
CA THR A 482 -27.37 0.08 -15.08
C THR A 482 -27.00 -0.93 -13.99
N LEU A 483 -25.77 -1.43 -14.00
CA LEU A 483 -25.29 -2.37 -12.98
C LEU A 483 -25.34 -1.77 -11.57
N GLY A 484 -24.95 -0.51 -11.40
CA GLY A 484 -25.03 0.18 -10.11
C GLY A 484 -26.47 0.31 -9.60
N MET A 485 -27.40 0.60 -10.50
CA MET A 485 -28.84 0.63 -10.18
C MET A 485 -29.39 -0.76 -9.86
N ASP A 486 -28.95 -1.81 -10.55
CA ASP A 486 -29.30 -3.20 -10.25
C ASP A 486 -28.77 -3.59 -8.85
N VAL A 487 -27.55 -3.19 -8.49
CA VAL A 487 -27.01 -3.42 -7.13
C VAL A 487 -27.87 -2.73 -6.07
N LEU A 488 -28.29 -1.49 -6.31
CA LEU A 488 -29.22 -0.80 -5.41
C LEU A 488 -30.57 -1.53 -5.31
N ALA A 489 -31.10 -2.05 -6.41
CA ALA A 489 -32.34 -2.80 -6.43
C ALA A 489 -32.21 -4.13 -5.66
N MET A 490 -31.14 -4.90 -5.89
CA MET A 490 -30.86 -6.16 -5.20
C MET A 490 -30.75 -5.96 -3.68
N LEU A 491 -30.06 -4.91 -3.24
CA LEU A 491 -29.93 -4.58 -1.81
C LEU A 491 -31.24 -4.09 -1.17
N ARG A 492 -32.18 -3.56 -1.97
CA ARG A 492 -33.53 -3.16 -1.49
C ARG A 492 -34.50 -4.34 -1.46
N SER A 493 -34.40 -5.29 -2.39
CA SER A 493 -35.31 -6.45 -2.48
C SER A 493 -35.11 -7.49 -1.37
N GLU A 494 -33.95 -7.53 -0.70
CA GLU A 494 -33.73 -8.34 0.50
C GLU A 494 -34.53 -7.85 1.73
N GLY A 495 -35.28 -6.75 1.61
CA GLY A 495 -36.09 -6.11 2.66
C GLY A 495 -37.31 -6.89 3.17
N GLY A 496 -37.28 -8.23 3.17
CA GLY A 496 -38.26 -9.09 3.83
C GLY A 496 -37.98 -9.34 5.32
N VAL A 497 -36.75 -9.14 5.79
CA VAL A 497 -36.42 -9.14 7.22
C VAL A 497 -35.40 -8.04 7.49
N ALA A 498 -35.81 -7.01 8.22
CA ALA A 498 -35.00 -5.83 8.58
C ALA A 498 -33.78 -6.12 9.48
N GLN A 499 -33.26 -7.36 9.53
CA GLN A 499 -32.35 -7.80 10.58
C GLN A 499 -30.85 -7.73 10.30
N ASN A 500 -30.35 -7.41 9.10
CA ASN A 500 -28.96 -6.92 9.00
C ASN A 500 -28.59 -6.31 7.63
N ARG A 501 -28.86 -5.00 7.47
CA ARG A 501 -28.34 -4.21 6.31
C ARG A 501 -26.81 -4.34 6.14
N ALA A 502 -26.08 -4.53 7.24
CA ALA A 502 -24.63 -4.75 7.22
C ALA A 502 -24.23 -6.08 6.53
N HIS A 503 -25.05 -7.13 6.68
CA HIS A 503 -24.83 -8.43 6.06
C HIS A 503 -25.01 -8.35 4.54
N SER A 504 -26.11 -7.77 4.07
CA SER A 504 -26.39 -7.56 2.63
C SER A 504 -25.29 -6.77 1.93
N LEU A 505 -24.71 -5.76 2.61
CA LEU A 505 -23.59 -5.00 2.07
C LEU A 505 -22.29 -5.81 1.98
N GLY A 506 -22.12 -6.84 2.80
CA GLY A 506 -20.98 -7.76 2.74
C GLY A 506 -20.99 -8.68 1.51
N LEU A 507 -22.16 -8.93 0.93
CA LEU A 507 -22.29 -9.67 -0.34
C LEU A 507 -21.74 -8.88 -1.53
N VAL A 508 -21.68 -7.55 -1.42
CA VAL A 508 -21.15 -6.68 -2.47
C VAL A 508 -19.63 -6.58 -2.34
N SER A 509 -18.93 -7.26 -3.24
CA SER A 509 -17.46 -7.23 -3.33
C SER A 509 -16.91 -5.81 -3.52
N PRO A 510 -15.78 -5.43 -2.87
CA PRO A 510 -15.13 -4.14 -3.10
C PRO A 510 -14.49 -4.01 -4.49
N PHE A 511 -14.51 -5.07 -5.29
CA PHE A 511 -13.92 -5.08 -6.64
C PHE A 511 -14.75 -4.32 -7.67
N ILE A 512 -15.97 -3.88 -7.32
CA ILE A 512 -16.83 -3.07 -8.20
C ILE A 512 -16.54 -1.57 -8.13
N MET A 513 -15.80 -1.11 -7.13
CA MET A 513 -15.77 0.32 -6.77
C MET A 513 -15.06 1.17 -7.80
N GLU A 514 -13.96 0.66 -8.37
CA GLU A 514 -13.16 1.41 -9.33
C GLU A 514 -13.94 1.65 -10.61
N SER A 515 -14.62 0.63 -11.14
CA SER A 515 -15.42 0.78 -12.35
C SER A 515 -16.59 1.74 -12.16
N LEU A 516 -17.29 1.69 -11.01
CA LEU A 516 -18.36 2.64 -10.69
C LEU A 516 -17.82 4.07 -10.60
N TYR A 517 -16.66 4.26 -9.96
CA TYR A 517 -15.98 5.55 -9.92
C TYR A 517 -15.56 6.02 -11.33
N ALA A 518 -14.96 5.15 -12.15
CA ALA A 518 -14.52 5.47 -13.50
C ALA A 518 -15.70 5.87 -14.42
N ALA A 519 -16.84 5.19 -14.29
CA ALA A 519 -18.07 5.55 -14.99
C ALA A 519 -18.62 6.91 -14.53
N ALA A 520 -18.69 7.15 -13.22
CA ALA A 520 -19.15 8.44 -12.67
C ALA A 520 -18.24 9.59 -13.12
N ALA A 521 -16.91 9.40 -13.05
CA ALA A 521 -15.92 10.37 -13.51
C ALA A 521 -16.08 10.64 -15.02
N THR A 522 -16.37 9.61 -15.82
CA THR A 522 -16.63 9.73 -17.25
C THR A 522 -17.88 10.56 -17.54
N PHE A 523 -18.99 10.31 -16.83
CA PHE A 523 -20.20 11.11 -17.00
C PHE A 523 -20.02 12.56 -16.58
N HIS A 524 -19.33 12.83 -15.46
CA HIS A 524 -19.00 14.20 -15.09
C HIS A 524 -18.11 14.90 -16.12
N TRP A 525 -17.12 14.19 -16.68
CA TRP A 525 -16.26 14.74 -17.73
C TRP A 525 -17.06 15.03 -19.01
N LEU A 526 -17.88 14.08 -19.49
CA LEU A 526 -18.75 14.27 -20.66
C LEU A 526 -19.73 15.42 -20.47
N LEU A 527 -20.31 15.57 -19.27
CA LEU A 527 -21.19 16.69 -18.95
C LEU A 527 -20.46 18.04 -19.05
N GLY A 528 -19.19 18.09 -18.63
CA GLY A 528 -18.35 19.28 -18.72
C GLY A 528 -17.99 19.70 -20.15
N GLU A 529 -17.98 18.77 -21.09
CA GLU A 529 -17.73 19.02 -22.53
C GLU A 529 -19.03 19.35 -23.31
N GLY A 530 -20.14 19.62 -22.61
CA GLY A 530 -21.43 19.90 -23.25
C GLY A 530 -22.20 18.66 -23.69
N GLY A 531 -21.98 17.53 -23.00
CA GLY A 531 -22.64 16.25 -23.26
C GLY A 531 -24.16 16.24 -23.00
N LYS A 532 -24.78 15.09 -23.26
CA LYS A 532 -26.24 14.88 -23.20
C LYS A 532 -26.79 15.13 -21.78
N GLU A 533 -28.04 15.62 -21.71
CA GLU A 533 -28.74 15.92 -20.45
C GLU A 533 -28.84 14.71 -19.50
N GLY A 534 -28.90 13.48 -20.04
CA GLY A 534 -28.92 12.24 -19.27
C GLY A 534 -27.65 11.91 -18.48
N TYR A 535 -26.48 12.48 -18.85
CA TYR A 535 -25.22 12.18 -18.14
C TYR A 535 -25.18 12.74 -16.72
N GLY A 536 -25.82 13.89 -16.47
CA GLY A 536 -25.91 14.45 -15.12
C GLY A 536 -26.62 13.50 -14.17
N LYS A 537 -27.78 12.99 -14.58
CA LYS A 537 -28.54 11.99 -13.81
C LYS A 537 -27.74 10.70 -13.59
N ALA A 538 -27.07 10.19 -14.62
CA ALA A 538 -26.28 8.96 -14.50
C ALA A 538 -25.10 9.13 -13.51
N ALA A 539 -24.46 10.30 -13.49
CA ALA A 539 -23.44 10.64 -12.50
C ALA A 539 -24.01 10.70 -11.08
N ASP A 540 -25.13 11.40 -10.88
CA ASP A 540 -25.79 11.52 -9.58
C ASP A 540 -26.26 10.17 -9.03
N ASP A 541 -26.80 9.31 -9.89
CA ASP A 541 -27.21 7.95 -9.55
C ASP A 541 -26.01 7.11 -9.08
N LEU A 542 -24.87 7.18 -9.79
CA LEU A 542 -23.64 6.47 -9.39
C LEU A 542 -23.04 7.03 -8.09
N ASP A 543 -23.09 8.35 -7.88
CA ASP A 543 -22.71 8.99 -6.62
C ASP A 543 -23.54 8.46 -5.44
N MET A 544 -24.84 8.22 -5.66
CA MET A 544 -25.73 7.60 -4.67
C MET A 544 -25.36 6.15 -4.38
N VAL A 545 -25.01 5.36 -5.40
CA VAL A 545 -24.53 3.97 -5.23
C VAL A 545 -23.26 3.97 -4.38
N LEU A 546 -22.29 4.83 -4.71
CA LEU A 546 -21.03 4.96 -3.96
C LEU A 546 -21.27 5.41 -2.51
N ASP A 547 -22.19 6.34 -2.27
CA ASP A 547 -22.56 6.81 -0.93
C ASP A 547 -23.09 5.66 -0.07
N MET A 548 -24.01 4.88 -0.63
CA MET A 548 -24.60 3.73 0.04
C MET A 548 -23.52 2.69 0.40
N LEU A 549 -22.62 2.36 -0.54
CA LEU A 549 -21.53 1.41 -0.32
C LEU A 549 -20.47 1.92 0.66
N SER A 550 -20.35 3.24 0.85
CA SER A 550 -19.37 3.84 1.76
C SER A 550 -19.56 3.45 3.23
N SER A 551 -20.79 3.06 3.61
CA SER A 551 -21.11 2.53 4.94
C SER A 551 -20.42 1.20 5.25
N ARG A 552 -20.11 0.42 4.22
CA ARG A 552 -19.38 -0.86 4.33
C ARG A 552 -17.90 -0.71 3.99
N TRP A 553 -17.60 0.10 2.97
CA TRP A 553 -16.30 0.20 2.35
C TRP A 553 -15.89 1.66 2.22
N ARG A 554 -14.99 2.12 3.10
CA ARG A 554 -14.58 3.53 3.16
C ARG A 554 -14.00 4.05 1.83
N LEU A 555 -13.44 3.16 1.00
CA LEU A 555 -12.93 3.49 -0.33
C LEU A 555 -13.96 4.22 -1.21
N CYS A 556 -15.25 3.86 -1.15
CA CYS A 556 -16.28 4.57 -1.91
C CYS A 556 -16.43 6.03 -1.46
N GLY A 557 -16.26 6.32 -0.18
CA GLY A 557 -16.23 7.70 0.33
C GLY A 557 -15.08 8.50 -0.25
N VAL A 558 -13.89 7.91 -0.31
CA VAL A 558 -12.71 8.53 -0.95
C VAL A 558 -12.93 8.74 -2.45
N TYR A 559 -13.54 7.78 -3.16
CA TYR A 559 -13.88 7.97 -4.57
C TYR A 559 -14.85 9.13 -4.80
N ARG A 560 -15.85 9.31 -3.92
CA ARG A 560 -16.76 10.47 -3.99
C ARG A 560 -16.04 11.80 -3.77
N GLU A 561 -15.10 11.85 -2.83
CA GLU A 561 -14.24 13.02 -2.65
C GLU A 561 -13.42 13.30 -3.92
N LEU A 562 -12.92 12.27 -4.60
CA LEU A 562 -12.22 12.40 -5.88
C LEU A 562 -13.15 12.87 -7.01
N LEU A 563 -14.41 12.45 -7.03
CA LEU A 563 -15.40 12.90 -8.04
C LEU A 563 -15.70 14.40 -7.95
N MET A 564 -15.46 15.05 -6.80
CA MET A 564 -15.52 16.51 -6.69
C MET A 564 -14.56 17.22 -7.65
N VAL A 565 -13.47 16.56 -8.05
CA VAL A 565 -12.57 17.09 -9.09
C VAL A 565 -13.30 17.25 -10.41
N TYR A 566 -14.24 16.36 -10.76
CA TYR A 566 -14.94 16.35 -12.04
C TYR A 566 -16.26 17.12 -12.04
N ASN A 567 -16.85 17.38 -10.86
CA ASN A 567 -18.15 18.06 -10.74
C ASN A 567 -18.09 19.55 -11.18
N VAL A 568 -18.64 19.83 -12.36
CA VAL A 568 -18.65 21.17 -13.00
C VAL A 568 -19.62 22.13 -12.28
N SER A 569 -20.77 21.65 -11.82
CA SER A 569 -21.78 22.44 -11.11
C SER A 569 -21.27 22.97 -9.76
N ALA A 570 -20.45 22.19 -9.05
CA ALA A 570 -19.78 22.60 -7.81
C ALA A 570 -18.71 23.70 -8.05
N ARG A 571 -18.07 23.74 -9.23
CA ARG A 571 -17.12 24.80 -9.61
C ARG A 571 -17.83 26.12 -9.92
N LEU A 572 -19.01 26.08 -10.56
CA LEU A 572 -19.80 27.26 -10.92
C LEU A 572 -20.59 27.86 -9.74
N SER A 573 -21.00 27.04 -8.78
CA SER A 573 -21.73 27.50 -7.58
C SER A 573 -20.80 28.09 -6.51
N ARG A 574 -19.53 27.65 -6.41
CA ARG A 574 -18.52 28.27 -5.52
C ARG A 574 -18.07 29.66 -5.97
N THR A 575 -18.24 30.02 -7.24
CA THR A 575 -17.94 31.37 -7.73
C THR A 575 -19.05 32.39 -7.45
N ASN A 576 -20.27 31.94 -7.11
CA ASN A 576 -21.45 32.82 -6.94
C ASN A 576 -22.12 32.74 -5.55
N ALA A 577 -21.69 31.87 -4.65
CA ALA A 577 -22.29 31.76 -3.32
C ALA A 577 -21.42 32.43 -2.25
N ALA A 578 -21.93 33.53 -1.67
CA ALA A 578 -21.43 34.06 -0.40
C ALA A 578 -21.48 32.96 0.70
N PRO A 579 -20.55 32.97 1.67
CA PRO A 579 -20.45 31.89 2.64
C PRO A 579 -21.72 31.81 3.49
N ARG A 580 -22.42 30.67 3.43
CA ARG A 580 -23.45 30.32 4.43
C ARG A 580 -22.77 29.60 5.59
N PRO A 581 -23.12 29.93 6.85
CA PRO A 581 -22.64 29.19 8.01
C PRO A 581 -23.36 27.85 8.08
N HIS A 582 -22.62 26.74 8.06
CA HIS A 582 -23.17 25.43 8.38
C HIS A 582 -23.25 25.27 9.91
N SER A 583 -24.48 25.19 10.39
CA SER A 583 -24.86 24.80 11.73
C SER A 583 -24.55 23.32 11.97
N TYR A 584 -23.63 23.03 12.89
CA TYR A 584 -23.61 21.75 13.60
C TYR A 584 -24.64 21.80 14.74
N GLY A 585 -25.36 20.69 14.91
CA GLY A 585 -26.44 20.52 15.86
C GLY A 585 -26.04 20.78 17.31
N SER A 586 -26.97 21.38 18.04
CA SER A 586 -26.88 21.80 19.43
C SER A 586 -26.81 20.62 20.41
N ALA A 587 -25.88 20.69 21.36
CA ALA A 587 -26.02 20.12 22.69
C ALA A 587 -25.85 21.24 23.74
N ALA A 588 -26.75 21.24 24.72
CA ALA A 588 -26.77 21.99 25.98
C ALA A 588 -26.98 23.52 25.94
N ALA A 589 -28.12 23.90 26.51
CA ALA A 589 -28.58 25.27 26.77
C ALA A 589 -27.87 25.93 27.96
N PHE A 590 -27.66 27.24 27.89
CA PHE A 590 -27.79 28.19 29.00
C PHE A 590 -28.20 29.57 28.46
N PRO A 591 -29.06 30.35 29.14
CA PRO A 591 -29.67 31.56 28.58
C PRO A 591 -28.92 32.83 29.01
N GLN A 592 -29.00 33.91 28.21
CA GLN A 592 -29.51 35.22 28.68
C GLN A 592 -29.45 36.34 27.62
N ARG A 593 -30.58 37.08 27.58
CA ARG A 593 -30.79 38.53 27.34
C ARG A 593 -30.37 39.10 25.98
N SER A 594 -31.30 39.41 25.07
CA SER A 594 -32.32 40.48 25.05
C SER A 594 -31.76 41.91 24.89
N ALA A 595 -31.93 42.46 23.68
CA ALA A 595 -32.33 43.83 23.33
C ALA A 595 -31.97 44.03 21.85
N ALA A 596 -32.66 44.76 20.99
CA ALA A 596 -33.97 45.39 20.94
C ALA A 596 -33.93 46.24 19.66
N VAL A 597 -34.97 46.18 18.80
CA VAL A 597 -35.50 47.28 17.96
C VAL A 597 -34.56 47.84 16.87
N GLY A 598 -34.92 48.03 15.61
CA GLY A 598 -36.20 48.22 14.94
C GLY A 598 -35.94 48.88 13.56
N PRO A 599 -36.96 49.10 12.73
CA PRO A 599 -36.91 48.82 11.29
C PRO A 599 -37.02 50.08 10.39
N GLY A 600 -36.76 49.92 9.08
CA GLY A 600 -37.00 50.97 8.08
C GLY A 600 -37.02 50.45 6.65
N ASN A 601 -38.22 50.42 6.06
CA ASN A 601 -38.64 49.86 4.78
C ASN A 601 -38.60 50.99 3.67
N PRO A 602 -39.20 50.88 2.47
CA PRO A 602 -38.63 50.38 1.21
C PRO A 602 -38.74 51.31 -0.04
N ALA A 603 -38.12 50.89 -1.17
CA ALA A 603 -38.59 51.01 -2.59
C ALA A 603 -38.70 52.41 -3.28
N PRO A 604 -38.99 52.55 -4.61
CA PRO A 604 -38.52 51.85 -5.83
C PRO A 604 -38.39 52.76 -7.13
N LEU A 605 -38.22 52.12 -8.31
CA LEU A 605 -38.64 52.53 -9.69
C LEU A 605 -37.84 53.63 -10.47
N ARG A 606 -37.32 53.35 -11.68
CA ARG A 606 -37.99 53.41 -13.02
C ARG A 606 -37.00 53.56 -14.21
N LEU A 607 -37.43 53.05 -15.36
CA LEU A 607 -36.80 53.10 -16.69
C LEU A 607 -36.74 54.50 -17.32
N HIS A 608 -35.80 54.71 -18.25
CA HIS A 608 -36.07 55.37 -19.55
C HIS A 608 -35.06 54.94 -20.65
N SER A 609 -35.61 54.76 -21.85
CA SER A 609 -35.03 54.48 -23.18
C SER A 609 -34.45 55.73 -23.86
N PHE A 610 -33.46 55.58 -24.74
CA PHE A 610 -33.34 56.34 -26.01
C PHE A 610 -32.40 55.64 -27.01
N ASP A 611 -32.70 55.87 -28.29
CA ASP A 611 -32.31 55.11 -29.48
C ASP A 611 -31.15 55.74 -30.29
N ASN A 612 -30.62 54.94 -31.22
CA ASN A 612 -29.91 55.25 -32.47
C ASN A 612 -28.39 55.53 -32.57
N SER A 613 -27.73 54.52 -33.17
CA SER A 613 -27.01 54.50 -34.47
C SER A 613 -25.49 54.75 -34.60
N HIS A 614 -24.89 53.77 -35.30
CA HIS A 614 -23.60 53.69 -36.02
C HIS A 614 -22.29 53.38 -35.27
N GLY A 615 -21.96 52.08 -35.26
CA GLY A 615 -20.84 51.58 -36.07
C GLY A 615 -19.42 51.66 -35.49
N SER A 616 -19.05 50.72 -34.63
CA SER A 616 -17.75 50.02 -34.66
C SER A 616 -17.79 48.88 -33.64
N GLY A 617 -17.49 47.66 -34.09
CA GLY A 617 -17.48 46.48 -33.22
C GLY A 617 -16.35 46.58 -32.20
N SER A 618 -16.66 47.00 -30.98
CA SER A 618 -15.75 46.93 -29.85
C SER A 618 -15.61 45.47 -29.42
N GLN A 619 -14.39 44.95 -29.54
CA GLN A 619 -13.96 43.72 -28.88
C GLN A 619 -14.22 43.84 -27.38
N SER A 620 -15.29 43.20 -26.89
CA SER A 620 -15.50 42.99 -25.46
C SER A 620 -14.41 42.05 -24.97
N ALA A 621 -13.54 42.56 -24.10
CA ALA A 621 -12.52 41.80 -23.40
C ALA A 621 -13.17 40.56 -22.74
N LYS A 622 -12.70 39.37 -23.14
CA LYS A 622 -13.05 38.11 -22.50
C LYS A 622 -12.58 38.16 -21.04
N PRO A 623 -13.40 37.74 -20.05
CA PRO A 623 -12.91 37.50 -18.70
C PRO A 623 -11.90 36.35 -18.77
N HIS A 624 -10.66 36.60 -18.33
CA HIS A 624 -9.66 35.56 -18.19
C HIS A 624 -10.16 34.49 -17.22
N SER A 625 -10.47 33.32 -17.75
CA SER A 625 -10.67 32.09 -16.99
C SER A 625 -9.37 31.73 -16.24
N PRO A 626 -9.43 31.32 -14.97
CA PRO A 626 -8.25 30.81 -14.28
C PRO A 626 -7.83 29.50 -14.96
N ASN A 627 -6.63 29.52 -15.55
CA ASN A 627 -6.02 28.41 -16.29
C ASN A 627 -6.03 27.10 -15.49
N MET A 628 -6.60 26.05 -16.08
CA MET A 628 -6.80 24.71 -15.51
C MET A 628 -5.61 23.77 -15.76
N SER A 629 -4.39 24.31 -15.90
CA SER A 629 -3.18 23.56 -16.27
C SER A 629 -2.38 22.98 -15.09
N ILE A 630 -2.83 23.12 -13.85
CA ILE A 630 -1.99 22.84 -12.67
C ILE A 630 -2.07 21.39 -12.14
N ARG A 631 -2.69 20.40 -12.80
CA ARG A 631 -2.76 19.01 -12.21
C ARG A 631 -2.34 17.82 -13.08
N ARG A 632 -1.65 18.02 -14.22
CA ARG A 632 -1.26 16.92 -15.15
C ARG A 632 0.24 16.55 -15.28
N SER A 633 1.16 17.02 -14.44
CA SER A 633 2.61 16.76 -14.65
C SER A 633 3.38 16.14 -13.46
N THR A 634 2.75 15.32 -12.61
CA THR A 634 3.32 14.99 -11.29
C THR A 634 4.28 13.79 -11.19
N ILE A 635 4.78 13.18 -12.28
CA ILE A 635 5.69 11.99 -12.15
C ILE A 635 6.94 12.02 -13.06
N ILE A 636 7.06 12.94 -14.02
CA ILE A 636 8.31 13.09 -14.78
C ILE A 636 8.83 14.51 -14.57
N PRO A 637 9.86 14.72 -13.73
CA PRO A 637 10.52 16.02 -13.66
C PRO A 637 11.05 16.40 -15.04
N HIS A 638 10.87 17.67 -15.41
CA HIS A 638 11.63 18.22 -16.54
C HIS A 638 13.10 17.90 -16.31
N LYS A 639 13.80 17.54 -17.40
CA LYS A 639 15.22 17.24 -17.33
C LYS A 639 15.94 18.42 -16.65
N PRO A 640 16.63 18.20 -15.53
CA PRO A 640 17.28 19.29 -14.81
C PRO A 640 18.27 19.98 -15.75
N THR A 641 18.13 21.30 -15.86
CA THR A 641 19.02 22.13 -16.69
C THR A 641 20.41 22.27 -16.06
N LEU A 642 20.52 22.06 -14.75
CA LEU A 642 21.77 22.03 -14.00
C LEU A 642 21.88 20.67 -13.27
N THR A 643 22.99 19.98 -13.50
CA THR A 643 23.33 18.63 -13.00
C THR A 643 24.79 18.63 -12.59
N GLU A 644 25.24 17.57 -11.93
CA GLU A 644 26.65 17.31 -11.64
C GLU A 644 27.54 17.38 -12.90
N LYS A 645 26.99 17.07 -14.07
CA LYS A 645 27.73 17.07 -15.34
C LYS A 645 28.06 18.49 -15.84
N ASN A 646 27.15 19.44 -15.67
CA ASN A 646 27.29 20.80 -16.20
C ASN A 646 27.38 21.88 -15.12
N LEU A 647 27.44 21.51 -13.84
CA LEU A 647 27.81 22.42 -12.77
C LEU A 647 29.26 22.89 -13.00
N PRO A 648 29.50 24.22 -13.10
CA PRO A 648 30.84 24.77 -13.23
C PRO A 648 31.69 24.47 -11.99
N ASP A 649 32.99 24.66 -12.11
CA ASP A 649 33.91 24.58 -10.99
C ASP A 649 33.51 25.53 -9.84
N GLN A 650 33.61 25.07 -8.61
CA GLN A 650 33.23 25.79 -7.39
C GLN A 650 34.44 26.07 -6.48
N THR A 651 35.66 25.96 -7.01
CA THR A 651 36.90 26.31 -6.29
C THR A 651 36.82 27.70 -5.66
N GLY A 652 37.24 27.82 -4.41
CA GLY A 652 37.27 29.08 -3.68
C GLY A 652 35.93 29.54 -3.09
N LYS A 653 34.86 28.76 -3.27
CA LYS A 653 33.55 29.04 -2.65
C LYS A 653 33.31 28.20 -1.40
N VAL A 654 32.64 28.81 -0.43
CA VAL A 654 32.30 28.20 0.87
C VAL A 654 30.80 27.95 0.97
N PHE A 655 30.43 26.70 1.21
CA PHE A 655 29.06 26.24 1.35
C PHE A 655 28.82 25.73 2.77
N LEU A 656 27.65 26.02 3.34
CA LEU A 656 27.23 25.46 4.62
C LEU A 656 25.88 24.79 4.44
N ILE A 657 25.80 23.49 4.74
CA ILE A 657 24.61 22.68 4.50
C ILE A 657 24.13 22.08 5.82
N THR A 658 22.91 22.41 6.25
CA THR A 658 22.29 21.78 7.43
C THR A 658 21.70 20.42 7.06
N GLY A 659 21.87 19.43 7.94
CA GLY A 659 21.38 18.07 7.69
C GLY A 659 22.16 17.34 6.59
N ALA A 660 23.44 17.69 6.41
CA ALA A 660 24.28 17.16 5.33
C ALA A 660 24.68 15.68 5.49
N SER A 661 24.44 15.07 6.65
CA SER A 661 24.78 13.66 6.93
C SER A 661 23.82 12.63 6.30
N GLY A 662 22.86 13.05 5.47
CA GLY A 662 21.90 12.15 4.81
C GLY A 662 20.94 12.87 3.86
N GLY A 663 20.18 12.09 3.07
CA GLY A 663 19.16 12.60 2.15
C GLY A 663 19.71 13.63 1.14
N LEU A 664 18.90 14.65 0.82
CA LEU A 664 19.27 15.71 -0.13
C LEU A 664 20.53 16.47 0.27
N GLY A 665 20.76 16.66 1.57
CA GLY A 665 21.95 17.38 2.06
C GLY A 665 23.25 16.65 1.73
N LYS A 666 23.26 15.31 1.80
CA LYS A 666 24.41 14.46 1.41
C LYS A 666 24.68 14.56 -0.09
N GLU A 667 23.63 14.49 -0.91
CA GLU A 667 23.77 14.58 -2.38
C GLU A 667 24.28 15.95 -2.83
N ILE A 668 23.76 17.05 -2.24
CA ILE A 668 24.26 18.40 -2.51
C ILE A 668 25.75 18.51 -2.15
N ALA A 669 26.15 17.97 -0.98
CA ALA A 669 27.55 17.97 -0.56
C ALA A 669 28.43 17.17 -1.54
N SER A 670 27.98 15.99 -1.99
CA SER A 670 28.71 15.14 -2.95
C SER A 670 28.93 15.86 -4.29
N ILE A 671 27.89 16.47 -4.86
CA ILE A 671 27.98 17.20 -6.13
C ILE A 671 28.90 18.42 -6.02
N LEU A 672 28.80 19.19 -4.94
CA LEU A 672 29.66 20.35 -4.71
C LEU A 672 31.11 19.92 -4.46
N TYR A 673 31.32 18.83 -3.73
CA TYR A 673 32.65 18.30 -3.47
C TYR A 673 33.30 17.86 -4.77
N GLN A 674 32.57 17.16 -5.64
CA GLN A 674 33.06 16.80 -6.98
C GLN A 674 33.52 18.02 -7.80
N LYS A 675 33.01 19.22 -7.51
CA LYS A 675 33.37 20.49 -8.15
C LYS A 675 34.28 21.37 -7.29
N ASN A 676 35.14 20.76 -6.47
CA ASN A 676 36.20 21.44 -5.70
C ASN A 676 35.72 22.47 -4.66
N ALA A 677 34.46 22.40 -4.23
CA ALA A 677 33.93 23.30 -3.22
C ALA A 677 34.49 23.02 -1.80
N LYS A 678 34.50 24.05 -0.95
CA LYS A 678 34.67 23.88 0.51
C LYS A 678 33.29 23.84 1.17
N ILE A 679 32.98 22.76 1.89
CA ILE A 679 31.64 22.46 2.39
C ILE A 679 31.68 22.19 3.89
N TYR A 680 30.92 22.98 4.65
CA TYR A 680 30.62 22.71 6.05
C TYR A 680 29.36 21.85 6.16
N MET A 681 29.56 20.60 6.57
CA MET A 681 28.52 19.61 6.78
C MET A 681 27.96 19.75 8.21
N ALA A 682 26.92 20.57 8.36
CA ALA A 682 26.32 20.86 9.64
C ALA A 682 25.31 19.78 10.07
N ALA A 683 25.63 19.03 11.12
CA ALA A 683 24.86 17.87 11.56
C ALA A 683 25.05 17.54 13.06
N ARG A 684 24.17 16.68 13.60
CA ARG A 684 24.17 16.31 15.03
C ARG A 684 25.31 15.36 15.43
N SER A 685 25.64 14.39 14.58
CA SER A 685 26.57 13.30 14.91
C SER A 685 27.88 13.45 14.14
N ARG A 686 28.99 13.65 14.87
CA ARG A 686 30.34 13.70 14.30
C ARG A 686 30.72 12.39 13.61
N SER A 687 30.46 11.25 14.25
CA SER A 687 30.82 9.93 13.71
C SER A 687 30.13 9.67 12.38
N LYS A 688 28.79 9.78 12.35
CA LYS A 688 27.99 9.57 11.14
C LYS A 688 28.39 10.52 10.01
N THR A 689 28.66 11.78 10.33
CA THR A 689 29.05 12.76 9.31
C THR A 689 30.46 12.49 8.79
N SER A 690 31.38 12.07 9.66
CA SER A 690 32.75 11.71 9.26
C SER A 690 32.79 10.48 8.35
N GLU A 691 31.91 9.50 8.57
CA GLU A 691 31.74 8.35 7.68
C GLU A 691 31.26 8.79 6.28
N VAL A 692 30.25 9.67 6.22
CA VAL A 692 29.75 10.22 4.96
C VAL A 692 30.82 11.04 4.23
N ILE A 693 31.62 11.82 4.96
CA ILE A 693 32.75 12.56 4.38
C ILE A 693 33.72 11.59 3.70
N LYS A 694 34.17 10.54 4.41
CA LYS A 694 35.07 9.52 3.85
C LYS A 694 34.49 8.82 2.62
N GLU A 695 33.20 8.51 2.65
CA GLU A 695 32.49 7.89 1.52
C GLU A 695 32.50 8.79 0.27
N ILE A 696 32.19 10.09 0.43
CA ILE A 696 32.17 11.05 -0.68
C ILE A 696 33.59 11.31 -1.20
N GLU A 697 34.57 11.46 -0.32
CA GLU A 697 35.99 11.63 -0.69
C GLU A 697 36.51 10.44 -1.51
N ALA A 698 36.16 9.22 -1.10
CA ALA A 698 36.52 8.00 -1.82
C ALA A 698 35.83 7.89 -3.19
N THR A 699 34.62 8.43 -3.33
CA THR A 699 33.86 8.42 -4.59
C THR A 699 34.40 9.44 -5.60
N HIS A 700 34.99 10.54 -5.12
CA HIS A 700 35.53 11.61 -5.96
C HIS A 700 37.02 11.90 -5.64
N PRO A 701 37.92 10.94 -5.86
CA PRO A 701 39.33 11.03 -5.43
C PRO A 701 40.12 12.12 -6.16
N THR A 702 39.61 12.62 -7.29
CA THR A 702 40.23 13.69 -8.08
C THR A 702 39.82 15.09 -7.63
N SER A 703 38.89 15.21 -6.69
CA SER A 703 38.47 16.51 -6.17
C SER A 703 39.56 17.11 -5.25
N THR A 704 39.72 18.43 -5.35
CA THR A 704 40.52 19.24 -4.44
C THR A 704 39.68 19.99 -3.40
N GLY A 705 38.38 19.69 -3.34
CA GLY A 705 37.45 20.25 -2.37
C GLY A 705 37.75 19.80 -0.94
N HIS A 706 37.04 20.38 0.03
CA HIS A 706 37.18 20.04 1.44
C HIS A 706 35.82 19.94 2.10
N MET A 707 35.58 18.87 2.87
CA MET A 707 34.38 18.75 3.70
C MET A 707 34.75 18.81 5.18
N ILE A 708 34.06 19.65 5.94
CA ILE A 708 34.32 19.92 7.34
C ILE A 708 33.05 19.65 8.14
N PHE A 709 33.14 18.79 9.15
CA PHE A 709 32.03 18.60 10.08
C PHE A 709 31.82 19.85 10.93
N LEU A 710 30.58 20.33 11.00
CA LEU A 710 30.14 21.38 11.93
C LEU A 710 29.05 20.79 12.84
N PRO A 711 29.20 20.82 14.18
CA PRO A 711 28.13 20.37 15.07
C PRO A 711 26.94 21.31 14.94
N LEU A 712 25.73 20.77 14.80
CA LEU A 712 24.49 21.55 14.77
C LEU A 712 23.31 20.72 15.28
N VAL A 713 22.63 21.20 16.32
CA VAL A 713 21.50 20.54 16.99
C VAL A 713 20.27 21.44 16.92
N LEU A 714 19.45 21.23 15.89
CA LEU A 714 18.32 22.12 15.55
C LEU A 714 17.11 22.00 16.49
N ASP A 715 17.01 20.92 17.27
CA ASP A 715 16.01 20.76 18.32
C ASP A 715 16.44 21.38 19.66
N ASN A 716 17.58 22.08 19.69
CA ASN A 716 18.05 22.83 20.85
C ASN A 716 18.62 24.21 20.46
N LEU A 717 17.78 25.25 20.55
CA LEU A 717 18.11 26.63 20.15
C LEU A 717 19.33 27.21 20.90
N THR A 718 19.58 26.79 22.15
CA THR A 718 20.73 27.27 22.95
C THR A 718 22.09 26.90 22.36
N THR A 719 22.14 25.89 21.49
CA THR A 719 23.39 25.40 20.88
C THR A 719 23.73 26.07 19.55
N ILE A 720 22.79 26.82 18.98
CA ILE A 720 22.89 27.36 17.62
C ILE A 720 23.97 28.42 17.52
N LYS A 721 24.10 29.29 18.53
CA LYS A 721 25.14 30.34 18.56
C LYS A 721 26.54 29.75 18.56
N ALA A 722 26.80 28.74 19.40
CA ALA A 722 28.11 28.09 19.47
C ALA A 722 28.50 27.45 18.12
N SER A 723 27.53 26.86 17.43
CA SER A 723 27.73 26.28 16.10
C SER A 723 28.08 27.36 15.06
N ALA A 724 27.43 28.53 15.13
CA ALA A 724 27.73 29.66 14.25
C ALA A 724 29.11 30.28 14.56
N ASP A 725 29.44 30.45 15.85
CA ASP A 725 30.74 30.97 16.30
C ASP A 725 31.89 30.04 15.84
N GLU A 726 31.70 28.71 15.91
CA GLU A 726 32.68 27.73 15.42
C GLU A 726 32.94 27.86 13.91
N PHE A 727 31.90 28.12 13.12
CA PHE A 727 32.05 28.41 11.69
C PHE A 727 32.76 29.75 11.46
N LEU A 728 32.33 30.82 12.14
CA LEU A 728 32.87 32.17 11.98
C LEU A 728 34.32 32.31 12.47
N ALA A 729 34.75 31.45 13.39
CA ALA A 729 36.15 31.35 13.80
C ALA A 729 37.06 30.80 12.69
N GLN A 730 36.52 29.97 11.81
CA GLN A 730 37.27 29.30 10.74
C GLN A 730 37.11 30.00 9.38
N GLU A 731 35.98 30.67 9.15
CA GLU A 731 35.63 31.25 7.86
C GLU A 731 35.31 32.73 7.93
N ARG A 732 35.84 33.46 6.94
CA ARG A 732 35.50 34.86 6.68
C ARG A 732 34.59 35.02 5.46
N ARG A 733 34.19 33.91 4.83
CA ARG A 733 33.41 33.85 3.61
C ARG A 733 32.31 32.80 3.72
N LEU A 734 31.11 33.12 3.25
CA LEU A 734 30.01 32.17 3.07
C LEU A 734 29.25 32.52 1.79
N ASP A 735 29.38 31.67 0.77
CA ASP A 735 28.73 31.87 -0.53
C ASP A 735 27.30 31.35 -0.52
N VAL A 736 27.07 30.16 0.04
CA VAL A 736 25.72 29.58 0.07
C VAL A 736 25.43 28.91 1.40
N LEU A 737 24.34 29.35 2.05
CA LEU A 737 23.74 28.69 3.20
C LEU A 737 22.53 27.86 2.75
N TYR A 738 22.58 26.55 2.94
CA TYR A 738 21.44 25.65 2.75
C TYR A 738 20.78 25.31 4.09
N ASN A 739 19.66 25.98 4.39
CA ASN A 739 18.73 25.58 5.44
C ASN A 739 17.91 24.37 4.95
N ASN A 740 18.58 23.20 4.89
CA ASN A 740 18.08 21.97 4.30
C ASN A 740 17.48 20.99 5.32
N ALA A 741 18.03 20.93 6.53
CA ALA A 741 17.54 20.02 7.55
C ALA A 741 16.04 20.23 7.85
N GLY A 742 15.32 19.13 8.06
CA GLY A 742 13.96 19.19 8.57
C GLY A 742 13.42 17.84 9.00
N VAL A 743 12.38 17.86 9.82
CA VAL A 743 11.63 16.68 10.28
C VAL A 743 10.24 16.67 9.65
N MET A 744 9.84 15.50 9.11
CA MET A 744 8.60 15.35 8.35
C MET A 744 7.45 14.75 9.16
N VAL A 745 7.69 13.61 9.82
CA VAL A 745 6.64 12.87 10.55
C VAL A 745 7.20 12.39 11.91
N PRO A 746 7.54 13.29 12.85
CA PRO A 746 7.97 12.89 14.19
C PRO A 746 6.79 12.30 14.99
N PRO A 747 7.00 11.49 16.04
CA PRO A 747 5.90 11.03 16.89
C PRO A 747 5.01 12.19 17.35
N GLN A 748 3.68 12.00 17.36
CA GLN A 748 2.74 13.06 17.73
C GLN A 748 3.06 13.60 19.13
N GLY A 749 3.04 14.92 19.29
CA GLY A 749 3.40 15.59 20.54
C GLY A 749 4.91 15.74 20.79
N SER A 750 5.78 15.38 19.83
CA SER A 750 7.22 15.64 19.93
C SER A 750 7.51 17.14 20.05
N LYS A 751 8.46 17.48 20.91
CA LYS A 751 8.87 18.87 21.18
C LYS A 751 10.38 19.02 21.14
N THR A 752 10.84 20.23 20.82
CA THR A 752 12.22 20.68 21.03
C THR A 752 12.55 20.75 22.53
N VAL A 753 13.83 20.92 22.86
CA VAL A 753 14.28 21.14 24.25
C VAL A 753 13.58 22.33 24.91
N GLN A 754 13.23 23.35 24.11
CA GLN A 754 12.55 24.56 24.56
C GLN A 754 11.02 24.42 24.65
N GLY A 755 10.46 23.25 24.30
CA GLY A 755 9.02 22.99 24.38
C GLY A 755 8.21 23.40 23.15
N TYR A 756 8.84 23.95 22.10
CA TYR A 756 8.18 24.16 20.80
C TYR A 756 7.84 22.84 20.13
N GLU A 757 6.73 22.79 19.40
CA GLU A 757 6.43 21.67 18.50
C GLU A 757 7.62 21.41 17.56
N LEU A 758 7.98 20.13 17.39
CA LEU A 758 9.25 19.74 16.80
C LEU A 758 9.42 20.19 15.34
N GLN A 759 8.38 20.12 14.51
CA GLN A 759 8.46 20.50 13.10
C GLN A 759 8.66 22.00 12.95
N ILE A 760 7.91 22.84 13.68
CA ILE A 760 8.13 24.30 13.70
C ILE A 760 9.51 24.65 14.26
N GLY A 761 9.90 24.04 15.38
CA GLY A 761 11.17 24.32 16.04
C GLY A 761 12.38 24.00 15.16
N VAL A 762 12.40 22.80 14.56
CA VAL A 762 13.52 22.32 13.73
C VAL A 762 13.49 22.91 12.32
N ASN A 763 12.32 23.04 11.69
CA ASN A 763 12.23 23.45 10.28
C ASN A 763 12.26 24.98 10.12
N ASN A 764 11.81 25.75 11.12
CA ASN A 764 11.69 27.21 11.02
C ASN A 764 12.55 27.96 12.06
N LEU A 765 12.31 27.76 13.36
CA LEU A 765 12.92 28.58 14.41
C LEU A 765 14.45 28.47 14.43
N ALA A 766 14.98 27.23 14.44
CA ALA A 766 16.42 27.01 14.50
C ALA A 766 17.16 27.50 13.23
N PRO A 767 16.68 27.24 12.00
CA PRO A 767 17.24 27.84 10.78
C PRO A 767 17.20 29.37 10.77
N SER A 768 16.14 30.01 11.25
CA SER A 768 16.07 31.48 11.35
C SER A 768 17.11 32.03 12.31
N LEU A 769 17.29 31.42 13.49
CA LEU A 769 18.31 31.81 14.46
C LEU A 769 19.74 31.58 13.91
N PHE A 770 19.98 30.46 13.24
CA PHE A 770 21.28 30.18 12.65
C PHE A 770 21.62 31.15 11.52
N THR A 771 20.64 31.46 10.67
CA THR A 771 20.78 32.46 9.59
C THR A 771 21.04 33.85 10.16
N HIS A 772 20.41 34.22 11.30
CA HIS A 772 20.66 35.49 11.98
C HIS A 772 22.15 35.67 12.34
N PHE A 773 22.78 34.66 12.94
CA PHE A 773 24.21 34.73 13.31
C PHE A 773 25.15 34.71 12.09
N LEU A 774 24.75 34.04 11.00
CA LEU A 774 25.55 33.97 9.77
C LEU A 774 25.31 35.15 8.81
N HIS A 775 24.30 35.98 9.07
CA HIS A 775 23.96 37.12 8.22
C HIS A 775 25.13 38.09 7.99
N PRO A 776 25.93 38.49 9.01
CA PRO A 776 27.04 39.41 8.81
C PRO A 776 28.10 38.88 7.82
N VAL A 777 28.45 37.59 7.88
CA VAL A 777 29.44 37.00 6.95
C VAL A 777 28.85 36.84 5.54
N LEU A 778 27.57 36.54 5.41
CA LEU A 778 26.87 36.52 4.12
C LEU A 778 26.88 37.92 3.48
N ALA A 779 26.56 38.96 4.25
CA ALA A 779 26.55 40.34 3.77
C ALA A 779 27.95 40.82 3.37
N ALA A 780 28.97 40.54 4.20
CA ALA A 780 30.36 40.84 3.86
C ALA A 780 30.83 40.09 2.60
N THR A 781 30.46 38.81 2.46
CA THR A 781 30.78 38.01 1.28
C THR A 781 30.12 38.59 0.02
N ALA A 782 28.88 39.04 0.12
CA ALA A 782 28.14 39.59 -1.02
C ALA A 782 28.75 40.89 -1.58
N GLN A 783 29.52 41.64 -0.77
CA GLN A 783 30.24 42.83 -1.24
C GLN A 783 31.47 42.50 -2.09
N ILE A 784 32.10 41.35 -1.86
CA ILE A 784 33.35 40.95 -2.54
C ILE A 784 33.16 39.86 -3.59
N ALA A 785 32.06 39.09 -3.50
CA ALA A 785 31.76 38.02 -4.44
C ALA A 785 31.14 38.58 -5.73
N PRO A 786 31.17 37.82 -6.85
CA PRO A 786 30.47 38.20 -8.06
C PRO A 786 29.00 38.53 -7.77
N LYS A 787 28.46 39.54 -8.46
CA LYS A 787 27.06 39.96 -8.28
C LYS A 787 26.13 38.75 -8.41
N ASN A 788 25.13 38.66 -7.53
CA ASN A 788 24.11 37.60 -7.52
C ASN A 788 24.66 36.17 -7.27
N SER A 789 25.81 36.02 -6.60
CA SER A 789 26.39 34.72 -6.27
C SER A 789 26.09 34.23 -4.84
N VAL A 790 25.90 35.15 -3.88
CA VAL A 790 25.66 34.80 -2.47
C VAL A 790 24.19 34.47 -2.22
N ARG A 791 23.92 33.31 -1.60
CA ARG A 791 22.56 32.75 -1.51
C ARG A 791 22.25 32.19 -0.11
N VAL A 792 21.00 32.39 0.31
CA VAL A 792 20.39 31.66 1.43
C VAL A 792 19.22 30.86 0.89
N ILE A 793 19.28 29.53 1.05
CA ILE A 793 18.32 28.58 0.52
C ILE A 793 17.48 28.03 1.66
N TRP A 794 16.17 28.27 1.60
CA TRP A 794 15.19 27.76 2.57
C TRP A 794 14.46 26.55 1.97
N VAL A 795 14.86 25.33 2.33
CA VAL A 795 14.29 24.13 1.70
C VAL A 795 12.85 23.90 2.15
N SER A 796 11.92 24.18 1.24
CA SER A 796 10.49 23.91 1.42
C SER A 796 10.06 22.58 0.76
N SER A 797 8.77 22.38 0.51
CA SER A 797 8.16 21.19 -0.08
C SER A 797 6.82 21.55 -0.72
N SER A 798 6.29 20.72 -1.62
CA SER A 798 4.89 20.84 -2.08
C SER A 798 3.87 20.68 -0.95
N ALA A 799 4.30 20.20 0.22
CA ALA A 799 3.47 20.25 1.42
C ALA A 799 3.09 21.70 1.79
N ALA A 800 3.90 22.72 1.46
CA ALA A 800 3.56 24.12 1.71
C ALA A 800 2.26 24.54 1.00
N ASP A 801 2.02 24.06 -0.22
CA ASP A 801 0.79 24.34 -0.97
C ASP A 801 -0.44 23.69 -0.32
N ASN A 802 -0.23 22.58 0.41
CA ASN A 802 -1.23 21.85 1.17
C ASN A 802 -1.40 22.36 2.61
N ALA A 803 -0.82 23.50 2.99
CA ALA A 803 -1.09 24.09 4.30
C ALA A 803 -2.59 24.37 4.46
N PRO A 804 -3.18 24.30 5.66
CA PRO A 804 -4.56 24.71 5.88
C PRO A 804 -4.82 26.18 5.50
N VAL A 805 -6.08 26.63 5.54
CA VAL A 805 -6.43 28.06 5.46
C VAL A 805 -6.93 28.49 6.85
N PRO A 806 -6.31 29.49 7.50
CA PRO A 806 -5.14 30.26 7.05
C PRO A 806 -3.87 29.41 7.01
N ALA A 807 -2.89 29.76 6.14
CA ALA A 807 -1.63 29.01 6.01
C ALA A 807 -0.83 28.99 7.32
N ILE A 808 -0.84 30.09 8.06
CA ILE A 808 -0.34 30.19 9.42
C ILE A 808 -1.52 30.58 10.33
N ASP A 809 -1.75 29.80 11.38
CA ASP A 809 -2.69 30.14 12.43
C ASP A 809 -1.92 30.62 13.66
N PHE A 810 -1.72 31.95 13.74
CA PHE A 810 -1.01 32.58 14.85
C PHE A 810 -1.67 32.35 16.21
N THR A 811 -2.96 32.00 16.24
CA THR A 811 -3.66 31.73 17.49
C THR A 811 -3.30 30.37 18.07
N ASN A 812 -2.76 29.45 17.26
CA ASN A 812 -2.52 28.05 17.63
C ASN A 812 -1.10 27.56 17.27
N MET A 813 -0.09 28.46 17.29
CA MET A 813 1.29 28.11 16.92
C MET A 813 2.01 27.21 17.95
N ASP A 814 1.48 27.14 19.17
CA ASP A 814 1.90 26.21 20.22
C ASP A 814 1.15 24.86 20.14
N TYR A 815 0.19 24.75 19.22
CA TYR A 815 -0.69 23.60 19.03
C TYR A 815 -1.41 23.16 20.32
N HIS A 816 -1.87 24.10 21.14
CA HIS A 816 -2.76 23.78 22.25
C HIS A 816 -4.08 23.17 21.78
N ASN A 817 -4.55 23.55 20.58
CA ASN A 817 -5.52 22.79 19.81
C ASN A 817 -4.79 21.86 18.85
N GLU A 818 -4.86 20.56 19.12
CA GLU A 818 -4.02 19.58 18.42
C GLU A 818 -4.41 19.46 16.94
N GLU A 819 -3.42 19.60 16.05
CA GLU A 819 -3.57 19.39 14.61
C GLU A 819 -2.92 18.09 14.14
N GLY A 820 -3.39 17.56 13.01
CA GLY A 820 -2.77 16.40 12.36
C GLY A 820 -1.32 16.67 11.95
N ILE A 821 -0.47 15.66 12.05
CA ILE A 821 0.97 15.73 11.75
C ILE A 821 1.32 16.30 10.37
N TRP A 822 0.49 16.00 9.36
CA TRP A 822 0.66 16.52 8.02
C TRP A 822 0.28 17.99 7.92
N SER A 823 -0.73 18.45 8.65
CA SER A 823 -1.08 19.87 8.74
C SER A 823 0.07 20.64 9.39
N LYS A 824 0.60 20.14 10.51
CA LYS A 824 1.79 20.70 11.18
C LYS A 824 3.00 20.78 10.25
N TYR A 825 3.27 19.70 9.51
CA TYR A 825 4.34 19.67 8.50
C TYR A 825 4.13 20.72 7.40
N SER A 826 2.94 20.74 6.79
CA SER A 826 2.59 21.65 5.71
C SER A 826 2.68 23.11 6.15
N ARG A 827 2.25 23.44 7.38
CA ARG A 827 2.44 24.76 8.00
C ARG A 827 3.91 25.10 8.18
N SER A 828 4.74 24.16 8.68
CA SER A 828 6.19 24.39 8.82
C SER A 828 6.86 24.66 7.46
N LYS A 829 6.40 24.01 6.38
CA LYS A 829 6.93 24.23 5.02
C LYS A 829 6.40 25.51 4.38
N ALA A 830 5.17 25.91 4.66
CA ALA A 830 4.67 27.25 4.39
C ALA A 830 5.50 28.33 5.11
N GLY A 831 5.88 28.07 6.37
CA GLY A 831 6.78 28.92 7.14
C GLY A 831 8.15 29.15 6.46
N ASN A 832 8.73 28.12 5.85
CA ASN A 832 9.97 28.26 5.07
C ASN A 832 9.81 29.18 3.85
N VAL A 833 8.65 29.17 3.20
CA VAL A 833 8.35 30.08 2.08
C VAL A 833 8.28 31.52 2.60
N LEU A 834 7.53 31.74 3.68
CA LEU A 834 7.38 33.07 4.30
C LEU A 834 8.72 33.63 4.78
N GLN A 835 9.57 32.81 5.40
CA GLN A 835 10.94 33.17 5.78
C GLN A 835 11.80 33.55 4.57
N ALA A 836 11.74 32.78 3.48
CA ALA A 836 12.50 33.07 2.28
C ALA A 836 12.12 34.42 1.66
N VAL A 837 10.82 34.67 1.51
CA VAL A 837 10.27 35.90 0.92
C VAL A 837 10.61 37.12 1.77
N GLU A 838 10.38 37.03 3.08
CA GLU A 838 10.61 38.16 3.98
C GLU A 838 12.11 38.43 4.20
N TYR A 839 12.95 37.39 4.23
CA TYR A 839 14.41 37.57 4.26
C TYR A 839 14.90 38.28 2.99
N ALA A 840 14.43 37.89 1.80
CA ALA A 840 14.74 38.59 0.54
C ALA A 840 14.38 40.09 0.60
N ARG A 841 13.21 40.42 1.16
CA ARG A 841 12.75 41.80 1.30
C ARG A 841 13.64 42.60 2.26
N ARG A 842 14.05 42.00 3.37
CA ARG A 842 14.88 42.64 4.40
C ARG A 842 16.34 42.80 4.00
N THR A 843 16.88 41.89 3.19
CA THR A 843 18.26 41.95 2.68
C THR A 843 18.36 42.63 1.31
N ALA A 844 17.28 43.25 0.84
CA ALA A 844 17.29 44.00 -0.41
C ALA A 844 18.42 45.05 -0.41
N GLY A 845 19.21 45.07 -1.47
CA GLY A 845 20.36 45.97 -1.61
C GLY A 845 21.68 45.45 -1.00
N GLN A 846 21.66 44.36 -0.21
CA GLN A 846 22.89 43.79 0.37
C GLN A 846 23.62 42.81 -0.54
N GLY A 847 23.07 42.48 -1.72
CA GLY A 847 23.66 41.52 -2.66
C GLY A 847 23.42 40.04 -2.31
N ILE A 848 22.71 39.76 -1.22
CA ILE A 848 22.29 38.41 -0.80
C ILE A 848 20.98 38.05 -1.51
N ILE A 849 20.94 36.87 -2.13
CA ILE A 849 19.73 36.31 -2.72
C ILE A 849 19.12 35.29 -1.76
N SER A 850 17.95 35.60 -1.20
CA SER A 850 17.13 34.62 -0.51
C SER A 850 16.29 33.85 -1.52
N MET A 851 16.38 32.52 -1.52
CA MET A 851 15.62 31.70 -2.45
C MET A 851 15.01 30.48 -1.75
N LEU A 852 13.96 29.96 -2.35
CA LEU A 852 13.66 28.54 -2.27
C LEU A 852 14.66 27.80 -3.18
N PRO A 853 14.85 26.47 -3.07
CA PRO A 853 15.70 25.71 -4.00
C PRO A 853 15.36 25.86 -5.49
N ASN A 854 14.32 26.65 -5.79
CA ASN A 854 13.61 26.76 -7.03
C ASN A 854 13.06 28.19 -7.23
N ASP A 855 13.93 29.20 -7.36
CA ASP A 855 13.46 30.48 -7.91
C ASP A 855 14.53 31.21 -8.75
N ALA A 856 14.13 31.54 -9.97
CA ALA A 856 14.64 32.65 -10.74
C ALA A 856 13.42 33.42 -11.30
N ALA A 857 12.71 34.10 -10.39
CA ALA A 857 11.55 34.95 -10.57
C ALA A 857 10.17 34.26 -10.77
N ARG A 858 9.56 33.85 -9.65
CA ARG A 858 8.10 33.72 -9.37
C ARG A 858 7.34 32.43 -9.74
N PRO A 859 7.98 31.27 -9.84
CA PRO A 859 7.26 30.01 -9.62
C PRO A 859 7.98 29.03 -8.69
N THR A 860 7.25 28.45 -7.73
CA THR A 860 7.73 27.35 -6.88
C THR A 860 7.91 26.09 -7.72
N VAL A 861 9.09 25.48 -7.71
CA VAL A 861 9.21 24.11 -8.21
C VAL A 861 8.90 23.13 -7.08
N SER A 862 7.85 22.34 -7.28
CA SER A 862 7.46 21.26 -6.37
C SER A 862 8.46 20.09 -6.47
N PRO A 863 8.44 19.10 -5.54
CA PRO A 863 9.05 17.81 -5.82
C PRO A 863 8.60 17.35 -7.21
N PHE A 864 9.53 16.81 -8.01
CA PHE A 864 9.31 16.44 -9.42
C PHE A 864 9.36 17.59 -10.44
N GLY A 865 10.10 18.68 -10.19
CA GLY A 865 10.56 19.56 -11.28
C GLY A 865 9.49 20.43 -11.95
N LYS A 866 8.28 20.49 -11.39
CA LYS A 866 7.14 21.23 -11.93
C LYS A 866 7.11 22.66 -11.43
N ILE A 867 7.10 23.61 -12.36
CA ILE A 867 6.98 25.05 -12.13
C ILE A 867 5.50 25.39 -11.86
N GLU A 868 5.12 25.66 -10.62
CA GLU A 868 3.77 26.09 -10.23
C GLU A 868 3.78 27.55 -9.73
N PRO A 869 2.71 28.34 -9.98
CA PRO A 869 2.57 29.62 -9.32
C PRO A 869 2.40 29.39 -7.82
N ALA A 870 3.25 30.03 -7.02
CA ALA A 870 3.20 29.90 -5.57
C ALA A 870 1.83 30.35 -5.05
N ARG A 871 1.35 29.64 -4.01
CA ARG A 871 0.11 29.98 -3.32
C ARG A 871 0.12 31.44 -2.87
N LYS A 872 -0.90 32.22 -3.27
CA LYS A 872 -0.89 33.69 -3.19
C LYS A 872 -0.71 34.23 -1.76
N ASP A 873 -1.29 33.57 -0.76
CA ASP A 873 -1.14 33.94 0.65
C ASP A 873 0.29 33.73 1.17
N LEU A 874 1.04 32.75 0.65
CA LEU A 874 2.45 32.54 1.01
C LEU A 874 3.40 33.58 0.41
N LEU A 875 2.93 34.37 -0.56
CA LEU A 875 3.64 35.52 -1.11
C LEU A 875 3.14 36.86 -0.56
N ASP A 876 2.17 36.84 0.36
CA ASP A 876 1.63 38.06 0.97
C ASP A 876 2.71 38.70 1.87
N PRO A 877 3.16 39.94 1.57
CA PRO A 877 4.15 40.63 2.38
C PRO A 877 3.66 40.90 3.81
N VAL A 878 2.36 41.03 4.05
CA VAL A 878 1.80 41.21 5.38
C VAL A 878 1.97 39.93 6.20
N LEU A 879 1.58 38.79 5.64
CA LEU A 879 1.73 37.49 6.30
C LEU A 879 3.21 37.14 6.53
N GLY A 880 4.07 37.39 5.54
CA GLY A 880 5.52 37.19 5.65
C GLY A 880 6.13 38.01 6.77
N LYS A 881 5.78 39.29 6.86
CA LYS A 881 6.20 40.18 7.95
C LYS A 881 5.71 39.68 9.31
N GLN A 882 4.43 39.32 9.44
CA GLN A 882 3.86 38.79 10.69
C GLN A 882 4.56 37.50 11.13
N TYR A 883 4.82 36.58 10.20
CA TYR A 883 5.48 35.32 10.51
C TYR A 883 6.94 35.52 10.93
N TRP A 884 7.64 36.45 10.28
CA TRP A 884 8.99 36.85 10.65
C TRP A 884 9.04 37.47 12.04
N GLU A 885 8.15 38.42 12.33
CA GLU A 885 8.07 39.06 13.66
C GLU A 885 7.73 38.06 14.76
N TRP A 886 6.79 37.15 14.50
CA TRP A 886 6.50 36.04 15.41
C TRP A 886 7.74 35.17 15.66
N THR A 887 8.44 34.78 14.59
CA THR A 887 9.67 33.97 14.69
C THR A 887 10.76 34.69 15.47
N GLU A 888 10.98 35.97 15.17
CA GLU A 888 11.96 36.83 15.87
C GLU A 888 11.68 36.91 17.37
N GLU A 889 10.41 37.03 17.76
CA GLU A 889 10.02 37.05 19.17
C GLU A 889 10.28 35.69 19.84
N GLN A 890 10.00 34.56 19.16
CA GLN A 890 10.30 33.23 19.71
C GLN A 890 11.80 33.02 19.94
N ILE A 891 12.65 33.51 19.02
CA ILE A 891 14.10 33.28 19.08
C ILE A 891 14.88 34.36 19.84
N LYS A 892 14.23 35.45 20.24
CA LYS A 892 14.84 36.64 20.83
C LYS A 892 15.77 36.37 22.01
N GLN A 893 15.37 35.45 22.89
CA GLN A 893 16.14 35.08 24.08
C GLN A 893 17.40 34.26 23.79
N TYR A 894 17.57 33.78 22.55
CA TYR A 894 18.71 32.95 22.14
C TYR A 894 19.71 33.71 21.24
N LYS A 895 19.42 34.97 20.92
CA LYS A 895 20.36 35.91 20.26
C LYS A 895 21.33 36.46 21.30
#